data_AF-A0A336MMX1-F1
#
_entry.id   AF-A0A336MMX1-F1
#
_cell.length_a   1.000
_cell.length_b   1.000
_cell.length_c   1.000
_cell.angle_alpha   90.00
_cell.angle_beta   90.00
_cell.angle_gamma   90.00
#
_symmetry.space_group_name_H-M   'P 1'
#
loop_
_entity.id
_entity.type
_entity.pdbx_description
1 polymer ?
#
loop_
_entity_poly.entity_id
_entity_poly.type
_entity_poly.pdbx_seq_one_letter_code
_entity_poly.pdbx_strand_id
1 'polypeptide(L)'
;MKDNYSNFDLFLLLFQTFTAWCNSHLRKAGTAIDSIEDDFRNGLKLMLLLEVISGETLPKPDRGKMRFHKIANVNKALDYIASKGVKLVSIGAEEIVDGNLKMTLGMIWTIILRFAIQDISVEEMTAKEGLLLWCQRKTAPYKNVNVQNFHLSFKDGLAFCALIHRHRPDLIDYSKLSKDNPLENLNTAFDVAEKYLDIPRMLDPDDLQNTAMPDERAIMTYVSSYYHCFSGAQKAETAANRICKVLKVNQENERLMEEYERLASDLLEWIRRTMPWLASRQTDSTLAGVQKKLEEYRTYRRKHKPPRVEQKAKLETNFNTLQTKLRLSNRPAYMPTEGKTVSDISNAWKGLEHAEKAFEEWLLAETMRLERLEHLAQKFKHKSDTHEDWTRGKEEMLQSQDFRSCKLNELKALKKKHEAFESDLAAHQDRVEQIAAIAQELNTLEYHDCVSVNSRCQRICDQWDRLGALTQRRRQALDEAERVLEKIDILHLEFAKRAAPFNNWLDGAREDLVDMFIVHTMEEIQGLMTAHEQFKATLGEADKEFNLIVGLVREVESIVQSQKIPGGLENPYTTLTAADLTRKWSDVRTLVPQRDNTLASELRKQQNNEMLRRQFAEKANNVGPWIERQMDAVTAIGMSIQGSLEEQLLRLKEYEQAVYAYKPNIEDLEKIHQAVQESMIFENRYTNYTMETLRVGWEQLLTSINRNINEIENQILTRDSKGITQEQLNEFRSSFNHFDKNRTGRLTPEELKSCLVSLGYSIGKDRQGELDFQRILAVVDPNSTGYILFDAFLDFMTRESTDTDTAEQVIDSFRILASDKVKILYLIFT
;
A
#
# COMPACT_ATOMS: atom_id res chain seq x y z
N MET A 1 -48.56 148.88 -65.84
CA MET A 1 -49.33 148.03 -64.90
C MET A 1 -49.72 146.71 -65.56
N LYS A 2 -48.76 145.80 -65.79
CA LYS A 2 -49.02 144.44 -66.28
C LYS A 2 -47.87 143.43 -66.01
N ASP A 3 -47.06 143.67 -64.96
CA ASP A 3 -45.90 142.81 -64.60
C ASP A 3 -45.88 142.34 -63.13
N ASN A 4 -46.98 142.47 -62.38
CA ASN A 4 -47.02 142.08 -60.94
C ASN A 4 -47.77 140.76 -60.65
N TYR A 5 -48.19 139.99 -61.66
CA TYR A 5 -48.94 138.74 -61.46
C TYR A 5 -48.10 137.45 -61.57
N SER A 6 -46.82 137.52 -61.94
CA SER A 6 -46.01 136.31 -62.21
C SER A 6 -45.25 135.75 -61.01
N ASN A 7 -45.25 136.43 -59.85
CA ASN A 7 -44.56 135.96 -58.64
C ASN A 7 -45.49 135.34 -57.59
N PHE A 8 -46.82 135.51 -57.70
CA PHE A 8 -47.75 135.03 -56.66
C PHE A 8 -48.05 133.52 -56.81
N ASP A 9 -48.13 133.01 -58.05
CA ASP A 9 -48.45 131.61 -58.33
C ASP A 9 -47.33 130.63 -57.92
N LEU A 10 -46.07 131.08 -57.89
CA LEU A 10 -44.93 130.21 -57.54
C LEU A 10 -44.88 129.87 -56.03
N PHE A 11 -45.43 130.71 -55.17
CA PHE A 11 -45.43 130.49 -53.71
C PHE A 11 -46.64 129.69 -53.21
N LEU A 12 -47.71 129.59 -54.00
CA LEU A 12 -48.97 128.97 -53.59
C LEU A 12 -48.84 127.44 -53.39
N LEU A 13 -48.17 126.74 -54.32
CA LEU A 13 -47.96 125.29 -54.24
C LEU A 13 -47.08 124.89 -53.04
N LEU A 14 -46.03 125.66 -52.78
CA LEU A 14 -45.16 125.49 -51.60
C LEU A 14 -45.92 125.69 -50.30
N PHE A 15 -46.77 126.72 -50.24
CA PHE A 15 -47.59 127.03 -49.08
C PHE A 15 -48.53 125.87 -48.72
N GLN A 16 -49.28 125.33 -49.69
CA GLN A 16 -50.19 124.20 -49.44
C GLN A 16 -49.44 122.94 -48.99
N THR A 17 -48.35 122.59 -49.69
CA THR A 17 -47.58 121.37 -49.41
C THR A 17 -46.96 121.38 -48.03
N PHE A 18 -46.35 122.50 -47.65
CA PHE A 18 -45.71 122.63 -46.34
C PHE A 18 -46.75 122.67 -45.21
N THR A 19 -47.91 123.29 -45.45
CA THR A 19 -49.03 123.28 -44.49
C THR A 19 -49.51 121.84 -44.27
N ALA A 20 -49.76 121.09 -45.35
CA ALA A 20 -50.19 119.69 -45.28
C ALA A 20 -49.14 118.79 -44.63
N TRP A 21 -47.85 118.99 -44.92
CA TRP A 21 -46.76 118.26 -44.27
C TRP A 21 -46.72 118.55 -42.76
N CYS A 22 -46.79 119.82 -42.34
CA CYS A 22 -46.85 120.17 -40.92
C CYS A 22 -48.06 119.52 -40.24
N ASN A 23 -49.23 119.56 -40.87
CA ASN A 23 -50.45 118.94 -40.36
C ASN A 23 -50.34 117.40 -40.27
N SER A 24 -49.62 116.75 -41.17
CA SER A 24 -49.38 115.29 -41.14
C SER A 24 -48.64 114.83 -39.88
N HIS A 25 -47.82 115.72 -39.30
CA HIS A 25 -47.11 115.50 -38.05
C HIS A 25 -47.91 116.02 -36.86
N LEU A 26 -48.44 117.24 -36.93
CA LEU A 26 -49.22 117.84 -35.84
C LEU A 26 -50.51 117.07 -35.52
N ARG A 27 -51.11 116.35 -36.48
CA ARG A 27 -52.25 115.44 -36.21
C ARG A 27 -51.92 114.39 -35.14
N LYS A 28 -50.66 113.95 -35.05
CA LYS A 28 -50.19 112.98 -34.04
C LYS A 28 -50.17 113.59 -32.63
N ALA A 29 -50.08 114.91 -32.53
CA ALA A 29 -50.18 115.68 -31.28
C ALA A 29 -51.56 116.33 -31.07
N GLY A 30 -52.53 116.02 -31.93
CA GLY A 30 -53.92 116.50 -31.78
C GLY A 30 -54.15 117.98 -32.14
N THR A 31 -53.29 118.60 -32.96
CA THR A 31 -53.47 119.99 -33.43
C THR A 31 -53.27 120.12 -34.94
N ALA A 32 -53.69 121.24 -35.52
CA ALA A 32 -53.46 121.59 -36.93
C ALA A 32 -53.19 123.09 -37.12
N ILE A 33 -52.73 123.46 -38.31
CA ILE A 33 -52.57 124.83 -38.81
C ILE A 33 -53.46 125.07 -40.03
N ASP A 34 -54.09 126.23 -40.08
CA ASP A 34 -54.94 126.69 -41.19
C ASP A 34 -54.15 127.62 -42.13
N SER A 35 -53.33 128.50 -41.55
CA SER A 35 -52.47 129.44 -42.29
C SER A 35 -51.04 129.34 -41.77
N ILE A 36 -50.11 128.83 -42.58
CA ILE A 36 -48.68 128.70 -42.20
C ILE A 36 -48.06 130.05 -41.82
N GLU A 37 -48.56 131.14 -42.42
CA GLU A 37 -48.09 132.49 -42.19
C GLU A 37 -48.50 133.00 -40.81
N ASP A 38 -49.71 132.69 -40.35
CA ASP A 38 -50.26 133.23 -39.10
C ASP A 38 -50.06 132.32 -37.89
N ASP A 39 -50.21 131.01 -38.09
CA ASP A 39 -50.22 130.04 -37.01
C ASP A 39 -48.84 129.80 -36.38
N PHE A 40 -47.77 130.05 -37.13
CA PHE A 40 -46.40 129.95 -36.62
C PHE A 40 -45.88 131.24 -35.98
N ARG A 41 -46.60 132.37 -36.11
CA ARG A 41 -46.15 133.68 -35.57
C ARG A 41 -46.00 133.69 -34.06
N ASN A 42 -46.68 132.80 -33.33
CA ASN A 42 -46.57 132.71 -31.87
C ASN A 42 -45.48 131.74 -31.38
N GLY A 43 -44.85 130.98 -32.29
CA GLY A 43 -43.81 129.99 -32.01
C GLY A 43 -44.29 128.68 -31.36
N LEU A 44 -45.50 128.61 -30.80
CA LEU A 44 -45.97 127.45 -30.04
C LEU A 44 -46.18 126.22 -30.92
N LYS A 45 -46.91 126.38 -32.04
CA LYS A 45 -47.15 125.28 -32.98
C LYS A 45 -45.87 124.85 -33.69
N LEU A 46 -44.93 125.78 -33.90
CA LEU A 46 -43.61 125.48 -34.46
C LEU A 46 -42.76 124.63 -33.49
N MET A 47 -42.72 124.99 -32.21
CA MET A 47 -42.02 124.20 -31.19
C MET A 47 -42.61 122.79 -31.07
N LEU A 48 -43.94 122.68 -31.03
CA LEU A 48 -44.61 121.37 -30.96
C LEU A 48 -44.32 120.51 -32.19
N LEU A 49 -44.31 121.11 -33.39
CA LEU A 49 -43.92 120.40 -34.62
C LEU A 49 -42.51 119.80 -34.50
N LEU A 50 -41.54 120.58 -33.98
CA LEU A 50 -40.17 120.12 -33.78
C LEU A 50 -40.07 118.97 -32.75
N GLU A 51 -40.86 119.01 -31.68
CA GLU A 51 -40.93 117.90 -30.71
C GLU A 51 -41.45 116.62 -31.35
N VAL A 52 -42.52 116.72 -32.16
CA VAL A 52 -43.15 115.55 -32.79
C VAL A 52 -42.24 114.90 -33.84
N ILE A 53 -41.53 115.69 -34.64
CA ILE A 53 -40.66 115.12 -35.70
C ILE A 53 -39.35 114.56 -35.15
N SER A 54 -38.84 115.10 -34.04
CA SER A 54 -37.58 114.64 -33.43
C SER A 54 -37.78 113.55 -32.38
N GLY A 55 -38.94 113.50 -31.74
CA GLY A 55 -39.19 112.69 -30.55
C GLY A 55 -38.52 113.25 -29.27
N GLU A 56 -37.99 114.48 -29.32
CA GLU A 56 -37.32 115.14 -28.20
C GLU A 56 -38.16 116.29 -27.63
N THR A 57 -38.01 116.58 -26.34
CA THR A 57 -38.73 117.68 -25.66
C THR A 57 -37.96 119.00 -25.77
N LEU A 58 -38.64 120.09 -26.17
CA LEU A 58 -38.08 121.44 -26.27
C LEU A 58 -38.26 122.23 -24.95
N PRO A 59 -37.54 123.36 -24.75
CA PRO A 59 -37.73 124.24 -23.59
C PRO A 59 -39.18 124.73 -23.47
N LYS A 60 -39.67 124.92 -22.24
CA LYS A 60 -41.07 125.36 -22.02
C LYS A 60 -41.37 126.69 -22.74
N PRO A 61 -42.51 126.79 -23.45
CA PRO A 61 -42.88 128.02 -24.13
C PRO A 61 -43.36 129.11 -23.17
N ASP A 62 -43.10 130.36 -23.54
CA ASP A 62 -43.58 131.55 -22.84
C ASP A 62 -45.04 131.82 -23.23
N ARG A 63 -45.94 131.93 -22.23
CA ARG A 63 -47.40 131.95 -22.43
C ARG A 63 -48.01 133.34 -22.66
N GLY A 64 -47.19 134.38 -22.84
CA GLY A 64 -47.67 135.76 -22.96
C GLY A 64 -48.11 136.15 -24.37
N LYS A 65 -49.05 137.10 -24.48
CA LYS A 65 -49.62 137.56 -25.77
C LYS A 65 -48.78 138.65 -26.48
N MET A 66 -47.87 139.31 -25.76
CA MET A 66 -47.06 140.42 -26.30
C MET A 66 -46.04 139.93 -27.35
N ARG A 67 -45.68 140.78 -28.32
CA ARG A 67 -44.76 140.45 -29.44
C ARG A 67 -43.43 139.83 -28.96
N PHE A 68 -42.84 140.33 -27.87
CA PHE A 68 -41.56 139.80 -27.38
C PHE A 68 -41.65 138.34 -26.86
N HIS A 69 -42.80 137.90 -26.30
CA HIS A 69 -43.00 136.49 -25.92
C HIS A 69 -43.06 135.58 -27.14
N LYS A 70 -43.69 136.05 -28.23
CA LYS A 70 -43.74 135.33 -29.50
C LYS A 70 -42.34 135.17 -30.10
N ILE A 71 -41.54 136.24 -30.07
CA ILE A 71 -40.14 136.23 -30.52
C ILE A 71 -39.31 135.25 -29.68
N ALA A 72 -39.50 135.22 -28.35
CA ALA A 72 -38.80 134.27 -27.47
C ALA A 72 -39.13 132.80 -27.80
N ASN A 73 -40.40 132.48 -28.09
CA ASN A 73 -40.80 131.14 -28.49
C ASN A 73 -40.23 130.74 -29.86
N VAL A 74 -40.28 131.65 -30.84
CA VAL A 74 -39.68 131.38 -32.16
C VAL A 74 -38.16 131.24 -32.04
N ASN A 75 -37.47 132.05 -31.23
CA ASN A 75 -36.03 131.89 -30.97
C ASN A 75 -35.71 130.51 -30.37
N LYS A 76 -36.49 130.03 -29.37
CA LYS A 76 -36.31 128.67 -28.83
C LYS A 76 -36.42 127.59 -29.92
N ALA A 77 -37.35 127.76 -30.87
CA ALA A 77 -37.49 126.85 -32.01
C ALA A 77 -36.31 126.96 -32.99
N LEU A 78 -35.88 128.18 -33.34
CA LEU A 78 -34.74 128.41 -34.25
C LEU A 78 -33.42 127.91 -33.65
N ASP A 79 -33.19 128.10 -32.35
CA ASP A 79 -32.03 127.58 -31.63
C ASP A 79 -32.00 126.05 -31.68
N TYR A 80 -33.16 125.40 -31.50
CA TYR A 80 -33.27 123.94 -31.63
C TYR A 80 -32.93 123.50 -33.06
N ILE A 81 -33.49 124.15 -34.08
CA ILE A 81 -33.21 123.83 -35.49
C ILE A 81 -31.71 123.99 -35.80
N ALA A 82 -31.08 125.07 -35.33
CA ALA A 82 -29.64 125.30 -35.47
C ALA A 82 -28.82 124.19 -34.78
N SER A 83 -29.22 123.76 -33.58
CA SER A 83 -28.56 122.67 -32.84
C SER A 83 -28.57 121.33 -33.58
N LYS A 84 -29.56 121.11 -34.46
CA LYS A 84 -29.68 119.90 -35.29
C LYS A 84 -28.90 119.97 -36.61
N GLY A 85 -28.04 120.98 -36.78
CA GLY A 85 -27.12 121.12 -37.90
C GLY A 85 -27.69 121.86 -39.11
N VAL A 86 -28.78 122.60 -38.94
CA VAL A 86 -29.41 123.39 -40.01
C VAL A 86 -28.82 124.80 -40.05
N LYS A 87 -28.34 125.23 -41.22
CA LYS A 87 -27.85 126.60 -41.44
C LYS A 87 -29.00 127.55 -41.78
N LEU A 88 -29.42 128.35 -40.80
CA LEU A 88 -30.44 129.40 -40.96
C LEU A 88 -29.80 130.69 -41.52
N VAL A 89 -29.61 130.75 -42.84
CA VAL A 89 -29.08 131.97 -43.50
C VAL A 89 -30.23 132.93 -43.78
N SER A 90 -30.15 134.15 -43.25
CA SER A 90 -31.13 135.23 -43.46
C SER A 90 -32.54 134.99 -42.87
N ILE A 91 -32.73 134.03 -41.96
CA ILE A 91 -34.01 133.79 -41.26
C ILE A 91 -33.85 134.19 -39.79
N GLY A 92 -34.51 135.26 -39.36
CA GLY A 92 -34.56 135.70 -37.96
C GLY A 92 -35.94 135.46 -37.33
N ALA A 93 -36.01 135.37 -35.99
CA ALA A 93 -37.28 135.19 -35.29
C ALA A 93 -38.27 136.34 -35.52
N GLU A 94 -37.78 137.57 -35.72
CA GLU A 94 -38.62 138.73 -36.00
C GLU A 94 -39.41 138.55 -37.30
N GLU A 95 -38.77 138.05 -38.36
CA GLU A 95 -39.40 137.81 -39.66
C GLU A 95 -40.56 136.82 -39.58
N ILE A 96 -40.43 135.79 -38.75
CA ILE A 96 -41.47 134.78 -38.56
C ILE A 96 -42.63 135.36 -37.74
N VAL A 97 -42.34 136.10 -36.67
CA VAL A 97 -43.39 136.73 -35.84
C VAL A 97 -44.14 137.81 -36.62
N ASP A 98 -43.43 138.56 -37.47
CA ASP A 98 -44.00 139.63 -38.29
C ASP A 98 -44.71 139.09 -39.55
N GLY A 99 -44.74 137.77 -39.77
CA GLY A 99 -45.54 137.13 -40.82
C GLY A 99 -44.91 137.21 -42.21
N ASN A 100 -43.57 137.23 -42.31
CA ASN A 100 -42.92 137.19 -43.61
C ASN A 100 -43.07 135.77 -44.21
N LEU A 101 -44.03 135.63 -45.13
CA LEU A 101 -44.36 134.35 -45.76
C LEU A 101 -43.14 133.67 -46.40
N LYS A 102 -42.29 134.43 -47.09
CA LYS A 102 -41.10 133.89 -47.77
C LYS A 102 -40.09 133.31 -46.77
N MET A 103 -39.88 133.99 -45.64
CA MET A 103 -38.97 133.52 -44.59
C MET A 103 -39.55 132.32 -43.83
N THR A 104 -40.86 132.31 -43.60
CA THR A 104 -41.58 131.21 -42.93
C THR A 104 -41.52 129.93 -43.78
N LEU A 105 -41.80 130.02 -45.08
CA LEU A 105 -41.64 128.90 -46.01
C LEU A 105 -40.18 128.45 -46.10
N GLY A 106 -39.23 129.39 -46.10
CA GLY A 106 -37.80 129.10 -46.07
C GLY A 106 -37.39 128.27 -44.85
N MET A 107 -37.91 128.61 -43.66
CA MET A 107 -37.65 127.89 -42.41
C MET A 107 -38.28 126.49 -42.42
N ILE A 108 -39.53 126.36 -42.86
CA ILE A 108 -40.20 125.06 -42.90
C ILE A 108 -39.51 124.11 -43.89
N TRP A 109 -39.03 124.64 -45.03
CA TRP A 109 -38.21 123.85 -45.95
C TRP A 109 -36.94 123.30 -45.29
N THR A 110 -36.21 124.11 -44.53
CA THR A 110 -34.97 123.62 -43.90
C THR A 110 -35.24 122.57 -42.84
N ILE A 111 -36.39 122.64 -42.15
CA ILE A 111 -36.87 121.59 -41.24
C ILE A 111 -37.18 120.31 -42.03
N ILE A 112 -37.99 120.38 -43.08
CA ILE A 112 -38.34 119.22 -43.92
C ILE A 112 -37.07 118.57 -44.46
N LEU A 113 -36.18 119.38 -45.03
CA LEU A 113 -34.92 118.90 -45.60
C LEU A 113 -34.13 118.13 -44.55
N ARG A 114 -33.97 118.66 -43.32
CA ARG A 114 -33.16 118.01 -42.28
C ARG A 114 -33.78 116.74 -41.72
N PHE A 115 -35.08 116.77 -41.38
CA PHE A 115 -35.73 115.73 -40.60
C PHE A 115 -36.45 114.68 -41.44
N ALA A 116 -36.87 115.02 -42.66
CA ALA A 116 -37.55 114.06 -43.56
C ALA A 116 -36.65 113.57 -44.69
N ILE A 117 -35.69 114.36 -45.16
CA ILE A 117 -34.94 114.03 -46.39
C ILE A 117 -33.49 113.70 -46.08
N GLN A 118 -32.79 114.48 -45.25
CA GLN A 118 -31.33 114.41 -45.08
C GLN A 118 -30.82 113.06 -44.53
N ASP A 119 -31.64 112.36 -43.75
CA ASP A 119 -31.31 111.03 -43.21
C ASP A 119 -31.55 109.88 -44.21
N ILE A 120 -32.05 110.20 -45.42
CA ILE A 120 -32.19 109.23 -46.52
C ILE A 120 -30.80 108.96 -47.11
N SER A 121 -30.20 107.86 -46.66
CA SER A 121 -28.92 107.36 -47.15
C SER A 121 -29.14 106.19 -48.10
N VAL A 122 -28.83 106.40 -49.39
CA VAL A 122 -28.81 105.36 -50.42
C VAL A 122 -27.48 105.48 -51.16
N GLU A 123 -26.61 104.48 -51.01
CA GLU A 123 -25.32 104.37 -51.72
C GLU A 123 -24.37 105.56 -51.55
N GLU A 124 -24.24 106.06 -50.31
CA GLU A 124 -23.31 107.15 -49.95
C GLU A 124 -23.52 108.49 -50.70
N MET A 125 -24.64 108.63 -51.42
CA MET A 125 -25.00 109.86 -52.13
C MET A 125 -25.57 110.91 -51.17
N THR A 126 -25.64 112.16 -51.62
CA THR A 126 -26.37 113.19 -50.86
C THR A 126 -27.84 112.79 -50.76
N ALA A 127 -28.52 113.20 -49.69
CA ALA A 127 -29.91 112.79 -49.44
C ALA A 127 -30.90 113.03 -50.58
N LYS A 128 -30.74 114.14 -51.30
CA LYS A 128 -31.54 114.45 -52.50
C LYS A 128 -31.26 113.46 -53.62
N GLU A 129 -29.98 113.18 -53.89
CA GLU A 129 -29.56 112.23 -54.92
C GLU A 129 -29.95 110.80 -54.54
N GLY A 130 -29.83 110.42 -53.27
CA GLY A 130 -30.26 109.13 -52.75
C GLY A 130 -31.77 108.90 -52.87
N LEU A 131 -32.58 109.92 -52.56
CA LEU A 131 -34.03 109.87 -52.78
C LEU A 131 -34.38 109.79 -54.27
N LEU A 132 -33.66 110.51 -55.13
CA LEU A 132 -33.87 110.46 -56.59
C LEU A 132 -33.50 109.09 -57.15
N LEU A 133 -32.35 108.55 -56.75
CA LEU A 133 -31.88 107.21 -57.13
C LEU A 133 -32.84 106.13 -56.64
N TRP A 134 -33.39 106.27 -55.43
CA TRP A 134 -34.44 105.38 -54.93
C TRP A 134 -35.66 105.42 -55.85
N CYS A 135 -36.13 106.62 -56.23
CA CYS A 135 -37.25 106.74 -57.16
C CYS A 135 -36.93 106.05 -58.48
N GLN A 136 -35.78 106.38 -59.10
CA GLN A 136 -35.33 105.82 -60.36
C GLN A 136 -35.25 104.30 -60.33
N ARG A 137 -34.67 103.70 -59.28
CA ARG A 137 -34.57 102.23 -59.17
C ARG A 137 -35.92 101.55 -59.00
N LYS A 138 -36.83 102.19 -58.25
CA LYS A 138 -38.17 101.64 -58.02
C LYS A 138 -39.05 101.79 -59.26
N THR A 139 -38.86 102.85 -60.04
CA THR A 139 -39.62 103.09 -61.27
C THR A 139 -38.94 102.58 -62.55
N ALA A 140 -37.68 102.14 -62.50
CA ALA A 140 -36.94 101.62 -63.66
C ALA A 140 -37.66 100.55 -64.49
N PRO A 141 -38.47 99.64 -63.90
CA PRO A 141 -39.23 98.65 -64.68
C PRO A 141 -40.37 99.26 -65.53
N TYR A 142 -40.80 100.49 -65.26
CA TYR A 142 -41.96 101.11 -65.92
C TYR A 142 -41.50 101.95 -67.11
N LYS A 143 -41.70 101.44 -68.32
CA LYS A 143 -41.21 102.06 -69.57
C LYS A 143 -41.74 103.48 -69.83
N ASN A 144 -42.93 103.79 -69.33
CA ASN A 144 -43.59 105.09 -69.49
C ASN A 144 -43.18 106.13 -68.43
N VAL A 145 -42.31 105.77 -67.48
CA VAL A 145 -41.84 106.66 -66.40
C VAL A 145 -40.34 106.82 -66.47
N ASN A 146 -39.88 108.06 -66.56
CA ASN A 146 -38.46 108.40 -66.51
C ASN A 146 -38.24 109.53 -65.51
N VAL A 147 -37.78 109.17 -64.31
CA VAL A 147 -37.56 110.13 -63.21
C VAL A 147 -36.17 110.73 -63.30
N GLN A 148 -36.05 111.99 -63.72
CA GLN A 148 -34.76 112.69 -63.82
C GLN A 148 -34.61 113.84 -62.83
N ASN A 149 -35.73 114.38 -62.35
CA ASN A 149 -35.77 115.54 -61.47
C ASN A 149 -37.06 115.51 -60.63
N PHE A 150 -37.10 116.31 -59.57
CA PHE A 150 -38.28 116.45 -58.72
C PHE A 150 -39.21 117.58 -59.18
N HIS A 151 -39.25 117.92 -60.47
CA HIS A 151 -40.20 118.91 -61.01
C HIS A 151 -41.04 118.32 -62.14
N LEU A 152 -40.50 118.28 -63.35
CA LEU A 152 -41.23 117.88 -64.56
C LEU A 152 -41.46 116.36 -64.63
N SER A 153 -40.60 115.56 -63.99
CA SER A 153 -40.69 114.09 -64.05
C SER A 153 -41.88 113.50 -63.29
N PHE A 154 -42.50 114.29 -62.41
CA PHE A 154 -43.66 113.89 -61.61
C PHE A 154 -44.97 114.55 -62.08
N LYS A 155 -44.90 115.42 -63.11
CA LYS A 155 -46.02 116.25 -63.55
C LYS A 155 -47.16 115.44 -64.18
N ASP A 156 -46.88 114.30 -64.79
CA ASP A 156 -47.89 113.43 -65.41
C ASP A 156 -48.55 112.42 -64.45
N GLY A 157 -48.13 112.41 -63.17
CA GLY A 157 -48.65 111.54 -62.12
C GLY A 157 -48.23 110.06 -62.20
N LEU A 158 -47.65 109.61 -63.31
CA LEU A 158 -47.29 108.21 -63.51
C LEU A 158 -46.17 107.77 -62.55
N ALA A 159 -45.22 108.66 -62.24
CA ALA A 159 -44.14 108.37 -61.30
C ALA A 159 -44.66 108.04 -59.89
N PHE A 160 -45.67 108.76 -59.39
CA PHE A 160 -46.28 108.47 -58.09
C PHE A 160 -47.00 107.11 -58.09
N CYS A 161 -47.77 106.82 -59.14
CA CYS A 161 -48.45 105.53 -59.29
C CYS A 161 -47.46 104.36 -59.35
N ALA A 162 -46.35 104.52 -60.06
CA ALA A 162 -45.32 103.49 -60.22
C ALA A 162 -44.63 103.16 -58.89
N LEU A 163 -44.35 104.17 -58.06
CA LEU A 163 -43.74 103.99 -56.73
C LEU A 163 -44.64 103.19 -55.79
N ILE A 164 -45.95 103.46 -55.82
CA ILE A 164 -46.94 102.72 -55.03
C ILE A 164 -47.06 101.28 -55.55
N HIS A 165 -47.34 101.08 -56.84
CA HIS A 165 -47.50 99.75 -57.43
C HIS A 165 -46.25 98.86 -57.25
N ARG A 166 -45.04 99.44 -57.22
CA ARG A 166 -43.81 98.67 -57.02
C ARG A 166 -43.72 98.02 -55.62
N HIS A 167 -44.22 98.69 -54.59
CA HIS A 167 -44.17 98.19 -53.21
C HIS A 167 -45.46 97.49 -52.79
N ARG A 168 -46.59 97.95 -53.34
CA ARG A 168 -47.94 97.48 -53.07
C ARG A 168 -48.71 97.37 -54.40
N PRO A 169 -48.41 96.32 -55.20
CA PRO A 169 -49.07 96.11 -56.50
C PRO A 169 -50.57 95.87 -56.36
N ASP A 170 -51.03 95.47 -55.17
CA ASP A 170 -52.43 95.27 -54.81
C ASP A 170 -53.26 96.57 -54.82
N LEU A 171 -52.64 97.74 -54.73
CA LEU A 171 -53.34 99.01 -54.50
C LEU A 171 -53.65 99.83 -55.76
N ILE A 172 -52.92 99.63 -56.87
CA ILE A 172 -53.09 100.40 -58.11
C ILE A 172 -53.06 99.47 -59.31
N ASP A 173 -54.05 99.57 -60.19
CA ASP A 173 -54.01 98.93 -61.51
C ASP A 173 -53.27 99.82 -62.50
N TYR A 174 -51.95 99.62 -62.59
CA TYR A 174 -51.07 100.47 -63.40
C TYR A 174 -51.37 100.40 -64.91
N SER A 175 -52.04 99.34 -65.38
CA SER A 175 -52.31 99.13 -66.81
C SER A 175 -53.31 100.11 -67.42
N LYS A 176 -54.17 100.73 -66.59
CA LYS A 176 -55.22 101.66 -67.00
C LYS A 176 -54.75 103.11 -67.10
N LEU A 177 -53.54 103.41 -66.64
CA LEU A 177 -53.02 104.77 -66.56
C LEU A 177 -52.33 105.19 -67.86
N SER A 178 -52.67 106.37 -68.39
CA SER A 178 -52.04 106.96 -69.58
C SER A 178 -51.43 108.33 -69.29
N LYS A 179 -50.38 108.69 -70.01
CA LYS A 179 -49.75 110.01 -69.93
C LYS A 179 -50.69 111.15 -70.35
N ASP A 180 -51.72 110.85 -71.14
CA ASP A 180 -52.67 111.83 -71.65
C ASP A 180 -53.64 112.34 -70.57
N ASN A 181 -53.78 111.64 -69.44
CA ASN A 181 -54.69 111.97 -68.34
C ASN A 181 -53.92 112.28 -67.03
N PRO A 182 -53.10 113.35 -66.98
CA PRO A 182 -52.27 113.63 -65.81
C PRO A 182 -53.08 113.88 -64.53
N LEU A 183 -54.23 114.55 -64.63
CA LEU A 183 -55.09 114.87 -63.48
C LEU A 183 -55.66 113.61 -62.81
N GLU A 184 -56.07 112.62 -63.61
CA GLU A 184 -56.61 111.35 -63.14
C GLU A 184 -55.51 110.50 -62.46
N ASN A 185 -54.31 110.46 -63.06
CA ASN A 185 -53.17 109.76 -62.50
C ASN A 185 -52.75 110.33 -61.14
N LEU A 186 -52.68 111.67 -61.03
CA LEU A 186 -52.32 112.35 -59.79
C LEU A 186 -53.37 112.12 -58.69
N ASN A 187 -54.65 112.28 -59.01
CA ASN A 187 -55.73 112.00 -58.07
C ASN A 187 -55.70 110.54 -57.57
N THR A 188 -55.54 109.58 -58.48
CA THR A 188 -55.46 108.15 -58.14
C THR A 188 -54.31 107.86 -57.19
N ALA A 189 -53.10 108.38 -57.49
CA ALA A 189 -51.94 108.18 -56.63
C ALA A 189 -52.13 108.78 -55.24
N PHE A 190 -52.72 109.96 -55.16
CA PHE A 190 -52.89 110.70 -53.91
C PHE A 190 -54.01 110.10 -53.04
N ASP A 191 -55.12 109.66 -53.65
CA ASP A 191 -56.21 108.96 -52.96
C ASP A 191 -55.77 107.63 -52.37
N VAL A 192 -55.01 106.84 -53.14
CA VAL A 192 -54.50 105.55 -52.68
C VAL A 192 -53.51 105.73 -51.53
N ALA A 193 -52.67 106.75 -51.62
CA ALA A 193 -51.69 107.06 -50.58
C ALA A 193 -52.36 107.49 -49.27
N GLU A 194 -53.40 108.32 -49.32
CA GLU A 194 -54.12 108.75 -48.13
C GLU A 194 -54.93 107.61 -47.51
N LYS A 195 -55.68 106.87 -48.32
CA LYS A 195 -56.60 105.84 -47.82
C LYS A 195 -55.91 104.58 -47.31
N TYR A 196 -54.83 104.14 -47.95
CA TYR A 196 -54.20 102.84 -47.67
C TYR A 196 -52.78 102.93 -47.10
N LEU A 197 -52.08 104.05 -47.30
CA LEU A 197 -50.70 104.23 -46.83
C LEU A 197 -50.58 105.28 -45.70
N ASP A 198 -51.70 105.91 -45.31
CA ASP A 198 -51.77 107.00 -44.33
C ASP A 198 -50.83 108.19 -44.65
N ILE A 199 -50.55 108.40 -45.94
CA ILE A 199 -49.78 109.55 -46.47
C ILE A 199 -50.79 110.61 -46.92
N PRO A 200 -50.91 111.76 -46.23
CA PRO A 200 -51.96 112.73 -46.52
C PRO A 200 -51.72 113.43 -47.86
N ARG A 201 -52.78 113.88 -48.52
CA ARG A 201 -52.69 114.63 -49.78
C ARG A 201 -51.99 115.97 -49.55
N MET A 202 -50.72 116.09 -49.94
CA MET A 202 -49.94 117.33 -49.77
C MET A 202 -49.89 118.20 -51.03
N LEU A 203 -50.17 117.63 -52.20
CA LEU A 203 -50.13 118.33 -53.48
C LEU A 203 -51.54 118.36 -54.07
N ASP A 204 -51.93 119.51 -54.60
CA ASP A 204 -53.16 119.63 -55.39
C ASP A 204 -52.88 119.22 -56.86
N PRO A 205 -53.61 118.22 -57.41
CA PRO A 205 -53.47 117.79 -58.79
C PRO A 205 -53.65 118.91 -59.83
N ASP A 206 -54.62 119.82 -59.61
CA ASP A 206 -54.92 120.91 -60.54
C ASP A 206 -53.78 121.93 -60.55
N ASP A 207 -53.24 122.28 -59.38
CA ASP A 207 -52.11 123.21 -59.26
C ASP A 207 -50.83 122.64 -59.90
N LEU A 208 -50.59 121.33 -59.76
CA LEU A 208 -49.42 120.67 -60.34
C LEU A 208 -49.48 120.63 -61.88
N GLN A 209 -50.65 120.44 -62.46
CA GLN A 209 -50.83 120.38 -63.92
C GLN A 209 -50.72 121.78 -64.55
N ASN A 210 -51.40 122.77 -63.96
CA ASN A 210 -51.49 124.13 -64.50
C ASN A 210 -50.18 124.93 -64.35
N THR A 211 -49.33 124.57 -63.38
CA THR A 211 -48.03 125.21 -63.19
C THR A 211 -47.03 124.79 -64.26
N ALA A 212 -46.41 125.75 -64.96
CA ALA A 212 -45.43 125.47 -66.02
C ALA A 212 -44.24 124.65 -65.51
N MET A 213 -43.75 124.95 -64.31
CA MET A 213 -42.67 124.23 -63.64
C MET A 213 -43.00 124.06 -62.15
N PRO A 214 -43.42 122.86 -61.71
CA PRO A 214 -43.66 122.57 -60.30
C PRO A 214 -42.43 122.81 -59.42
N ASP A 215 -42.64 123.28 -58.19
CA ASP A 215 -41.54 123.50 -57.24
C ASP A 215 -40.95 122.16 -56.76
N GLU A 216 -39.64 122.02 -56.90
CA GLU A 216 -38.90 120.80 -56.54
C GLU A 216 -39.00 120.45 -55.06
N ARG A 217 -39.09 121.45 -54.18
CA ARG A 217 -39.17 121.24 -52.73
C ARG A 217 -40.50 120.62 -52.35
N ALA A 218 -41.59 121.04 -53.00
CA ALA A 218 -42.92 120.49 -52.76
C ALA A 218 -42.99 119.00 -53.12
N ILE A 219 -42.51 118.63 -54.31
CA ILE A 219 -42.49 117.23 -54.77
C ILE A 219 -41.55 116.38 -53.90
N MET A 220 -40.35 116.88 -53.58
CA MET A 220 -39.41 116.15 -52.69
C MET A 220 -40.02 115.85 -51.32
N THR A 221 -40.73 116.82 -50.74
CA THR A 221 -41.42 116.65 -49.44
C THR A 221 -42.41 115.49 -49.52
N TYR A 222 -43.23 115.47 -50.56
CA TYR A 222 -44.25 114.45 -50.72
C TYR A 222 -43.65 113.06 -51.01
N VAL A 223 -42.69 112.98 -51.93
CA VAL A 223 -41.99 111.73 -52.27
C VAL A 223 -41.23 111.16 -51.07
N SER A 224 -40.66 111.99 -50.20
CA SER A 224 -39.97 111.52 -48.99
C SER A 224 -40.90 110.77 -48.03
N SER A 225 -42.19 111.14 -47.99
CA SER A 225 -43.20 110.45 -47.17
C SER A 225 -43.45 109.01 -47.67
N TYR A 226 -43.44 108.80 -48.98
CA TYR A 226 -43.51 107.45 -49.56
C TYR A 226 -42.28 106.60 -49.22
N TYR A 227 -41.08 107.18 -49.23
CA TYR A 227 -39.85 106.46 -48.87
C TYR A 227 -39.89 105.92 -47.44
N HIS A 228 -40.27 106.77 -46.47
CA HIS A 228 -40.33 106.37 -45.06
C HIS A 228 -41.36 105.27 -44.79
N CYS A 229 -42.55 105.39 -45.40
CA CYS A 229 -43.60 104.38 -45.26
C CYS A 229 -43.11 102.99 -45.74
N PHE A 230 -42.48 102.91 -46.91
CA PHE A 230 -42.03 101.63 -47.46
C PHE A 230 -40.73 101.07 -46.85
N SER A 231 -39.84 101.92 -46.34
CA SER A 231 -38.60 101.49 -45.66
C SER A 231 -38.85 100.85 -44.28
N GLY A 232 -39.86 101.32 -43.55
CA GLY A 232 -40.20 100.81 -42.22
C GLY A 232 -40.66 99.34 -42.21
N ALA A 233 -41.48 98.95 -43.19
CA ALA A 233 -42.08 97.60 -43.25
C ALA A 233 -41.03 96.48 -43.45
N GLN A 234 -40.00 96.72 -44.28
CA GLN A 234 -38.98 95.72 -44.60
C GLN A 234 -38.05 95.38 -43.42
N LYS A 235 -37.83 96.34 -42.51
CA LYS A 235 -37.00 96.15 -41.31
C LYS A 235 -37.68 95.24 -40.27
N ALA A 236 -39.01 95.25 -40.19
CA ALA A 236 -39.76 94.41 -39.26
C ALA A 236 -39.72 92.91 -39.63
N GLU A 237 -39.83 92.58 -40.91
CA GLU A 237 -39.84 91.19 -41.40
C GLU A 237 -38.48 90.48 -41.17
N THR A 238 -37.38 91.19 -41.39
CA THR A 238 -36.03 90.64 -41.17
C THR A 238 -35.74 90.37 -39.68
N ALA A 239 -36.32 91.15 -38.77
CA ALA A 239 -36.21 90.89 -37.33
C ALA A 239 -36.97 89.61 -36.92
N ALA A 240 -38.20 89.41 -37.43
CA ALA A 240 -39.00 88.22 -37.14
C ALA A 240 -38.31 86.92 -37.56
N ASN A 241 -37.71 86.90 -38.77
CA ASN A 241 -36.99 85.74 -39.28
C ASN A 241 -35.75 85.35 -38.44
N ARG A 242 -35.08 86.33 -37.82
CA ARG A 242 -33.95 86.07 -36.92
C ARG A 242 -34.42 85.40 -35.62
N ILE A 243 -35.54 85.84 -35.05
CA ILE A 243 -36.10 85.26 -33.82
C ILE A 243 -36.52 83.80 -34.03
N CYS A 244 -37.21 83.49 -35.13
CA CYS A 244 -37.62 82.12 -35.44
C CYS A 244 -36.46 81.12 -35.55
N LYS A 245 -35.30 81.54 -36.09
CA LYS A 245 -34.11 80.69 -36.17
C LYS A 245 -33.55 80.38 -34.78
N VAL A 246 -33.50 81.36 -33.89
CA VAL A 246 -33.00 81.19 -32.52
C VAL A 246 -33.92 80.26 -31.71
N LEU A 247 -35.23 80.37 -31.88
CA LEU A 247 -36.22 79.52 -31.21
C LEU A 247 -36.09 78.05 -31.59
N LYS A 248 -35.91 77.74 -32.88
CA LYS A 248 -35.71 76.35 -33.36
C LYS A 248 -34.46 75.71 -32.74
N VAL A 249 -33.33 76.43 -32.72
CA VAL A 249 -32.09 75.93 -32.09
C VAL A 249 -32.29 75.68 -30.60
N ASN A 250 -33.06 76.54 -29.91
CA ASN A 250 -33.33 76.33 -28.49
C ASN A 250 -34.17 75.06 -28.23
N GLN A 251 -35.22 74.85 -29.02
CA GLN A 251 -36.09 73.68 -28.89
C GLN A 251 -35.34 72.36 -29.14
N GLU A 252 -34.39 72.34 -30.08
CA GLU A 252 -33.53 71.16 -30.29
C GLU A 252 -32.59 70.90 -29.10
N ASN A 253 -32.05 71.95 -28.49
CA ASN A 253 -31.18 71.81 -27.32
C ASN A 253 -31.98 71.27 -26.11
N GLU A 254 -33.20 71.75 -25.89
CA GLU A 254 -34.11 71.24 -24.84
C GLU A 254 -34.42 69.74 -25.02
N ARG A 255 -34.74 69.32 -26.25
CA ARG A 255 -34.94 67.88 -26.55
C ARG A 255 -33.71 67.03 -26.25
N LEU A 256 -32.51 67.51 -26.59
CA LEU A 256 -31.26 66.79 -26.30
C LEU A 256 -30.97 66.71 -24.79
N MET A 257 -31.31 67.74 -24.02
CA MET A 257 -31.21 67.73 -22.55
C MET A 257 -32.16 66.69 -21.94
N GLU A 258 -33.42 66.68 -22.36
CA GLU A 258 -34.42 65.70 -21.89
C GLU A 258 -34.03 64.25 -22.25
N GLU A 259 -33.53 64.04 -23.47
CA GLU A 259 -33.08 62.71 -23.88
C GLU A 259 -31.89 62.23 -23.06
N TYR A 260 -30.91 63.11 -22.78
CA TYR A 260 -29.80 62.79 -21.88
C TYR A 260 -30.29 62.38 -20.49
N GLU A 261 -31.16 63.18 -19.87
CA GLU A 261 -31.69 62.94 -18.52
C GLU A 261 -32.47 61.62 -18.42
N ARG A 262 -33.29 61.33 -19.44
CA ARG A 262 -34.06 60.08 -19.52
C ARG A 262 -33.13 58.87 -19.63
N LEU A 263 -32.15 58.93 -20.54
CA LEU A 263 -31.21 57.82 -20.75
C LEU A 263 -30.31 57.61 -19.52
N ALA A 264 -29.88 58.69 -18.86
CA ALA A 264 -29.08 58.62 -17.64
C ALA A 264 -29.83 57.94 -16.50
N SER A 265 -31.10 58.31 -16.30
CA SER A 265 -31.94 57.79 -15.22
C SER A 265 -32.21 56.30 -15.38
N ASP A 266 -32.60 55.87 -16.58
CA ASP A 266 -32.88 54.46 -16.89
C ASP A 266 -31.61 53.60 -16.76
N LEU A 267 -30.46 54.09 -17.24
CA LEU A 267 -29.18 53.37 -17.11
C LEU A 267 -28.75 53.22 -15.64
N LEU A 268 -28.81 54.30 -14.86
CA LEU A 268 -28.42 54.28 -13.43
C LEU A 268 -29.38 53.43 -12.59
N GLU A 269 -30.67 53.43 -12.90
CA GLU A 269 -31.64 52.53 -12.24
C GLU A 269 -31.37 51.07 -12.56
N TRP A 270 -31.09 50.74 -13.84
CA TRP A 270 -30.73 49.39 -14.24
C TRP A 270 -29.46 48.90 -13.54
N ILE A 271 -28.42 49.74 -13.45
CA ILE A 271 -27.19 49.42 -12.71
C ILE A 271 -27.53 49.14 -11.24
N ARG A 272 -28.28 50.03 -10.57
CA ARG A 272 -28.66 49.86 -9.16
C ARG A 272 -29.44 48.57 -8.89
N ARG A 273 -30.33 48.16 -9.80
CA ARG A 273 -31.09 46.91 -9.67
C ARG A 273 -30.24 45.66 -9.94
N THR A 274 -29.26 45.76 -10.83
CA THR A 274 -28.41 44.63 -11.24
C THR A 274 -27.29 44.34 -10.24
N MET A 275 -26.76 45.39 -9.58
CA MET A 275 -25.66 45.28 -8.61
C MET A 275 -25.89 44.25 -7.49
N PRO A 276 -27.04 44.20 -6.80
CA PRO A 276 -27.30 43.19 -5.76
C PRO A 276 -27.31 41.75 -6.30
N TRP A 277 -27.80 41.53 -7.52
CA TRP A 277 -27.80 40.21 -8.15
C TRP A 277 -26.37 39.73 -8.45
N LEU A 278 -25.52 40.61 -8.99
CA LEU A 278 -24.09 40.33 -9.19
C LEU A 278 -23.30 40.22 -7.88
N ALA A 279 -23.77 40.83 -6.78
CA ALA A 279 -23.15 40.72 -5.47
C ALA A 279 -23.57 39.45 -4.70
N SER A 280 -24.69 38.81 -5.08
CA SER A 280 -25.17 37.60 -4.42
C SER A 280 -24.22 36.42 -4.66
N ARG A 281 -23.83 35.76 -3.57
CA ARG A 281 -22.98 34.56 -3.56
C ARG A 281 -23.73 33.30 -3.11
N GLN A 282 -25.07 33.37 -3.05
CA GLN A 282 -25.88 32.26 -2.54
C GLN A 282 -26.10 31.19 -3.62
N THR A 283 -25.82 29.94 -3.32
CA THR A 283 -26.17 28.78 -4.16
C THR A 283 -26.84 27.73 -3.28
N ASP A 284 -27.53 26.78 -3.88
CA ASP A 284 -27.99 25.54 -3.24
C ASP A 284 -26.83 24.54 -3.02
N SER A 285 -25.58 24.96 -3.22
CA SER A 285 -24.36 24.14 -3.16
C SER A 285 -24.42 22.89 -4.05
N THR A 286 -25.23 22.90 -5.11
CA THR A 286 -25.29 21.82 -6.10
C THR A 286 -24.68 22.26 -7.43
N LEU A 287 -24.07 21.31 -8.13
CA LEU A 287 -23.52 21.57 -9.46
C LEU A 287 -24.60 22.06 -10.43
N ALA A 288 -25.81 21.48 -10.36
CA ALA A 288 -26.95 21.86 -11.18
C ALA A 288 -27.40 23.31 -10.92
N GLY A 289 -27.43 23.75 -9.65
CA GLY A 289 -27.81 25.12 -9.31
C GLY A 289 -26.78 26.15 -9.75
N VAL A 290 -25.49 25.84 -9.68
CA VAL A 290 -24.42 26.71 -10.21
C VAL A 290 -24.43 26.75 -11.75
N GLN A 291 -24.67 25.63 -12.42
CA GLN A 291 -24.85 25.59 -13.88
C GLN A 291 -26.04 26.44 -14.34
N LYS A 292 -27.15 26.41 -13.60
CA LYS A 292 -28.30 27.28 -13.87
C LYS A 292 -27.92 28.76 -13.76
N LYS A 293 -27.22 29.15 -12.69
CA LYS A 293 -26.72 30.53 -12.52
C LYS A 293 -25.73 30.95 -13.61
N LEU A 294 -24.87 30.02 -14.05
CA LEU A 294 -23.96 30.27 -15.17
C LEU A 294 -24.73 30.58 -16.46
N GLU A 295 -25.82 29.86 -16.72
CA GLU A 295 -26.65 30.10 -17.90
C GLU A 295 -27.46 31.41 -17.80
N GLU A 296 -27.94 31.75 -16.61
CA GLU A 296 -28.52 33.07 -16.33
C GLU A 296 -27.48 34.19 -16.58
N TYR A 297 -26.23 34.02 -16.14
CA TYR A 297 -25.14 34.97 -16.39
C TYR A 297 -24.77 35.08 -17.87
N ARG A 298 -24.74 33.96 -18.60
CA ARG A 298 -24.56 33.97 -20.07
C ARG A 298 -25.68 34.72 -20.77
N THR A 299 -26.92 34.52 -20.35
CA THR A 299 -28.09 35.23 -20.89
C THR A 299 -27.99 36.74 -20.62
N TYR A 300 -27.61 37.12 -19.39
CA TYR A 300 -27.30 38.49 -19.03
C TYR A 300 -26.25 39.13 -19.96
N ARG A 301 -25.10 38.47 -20.15
CA ARG A 301 -24.02 38.98 -21.01
C ARG A 301 -24.37 39.05 -22.50
N ARG A 302 -25.18 38.11 -23.00
CA ARG A 302 -25.51 38.02 -24.43
C ARG A 302 -26.72 38.86 -24.84
N LYS A 303 -27.71 39.02 -23.96
CA LYS A 303 -28.99 39.67 -24.31
C LYS A 303 -29.24 40.97 -23.55
N HIS A 304 -28.95 41.01 -22.25
CA HIS A 304 -29.35 42.13 -21.40
C HIS A 304 -28.31 43.25 -21.34
N LYS A 305 -27.01 42.93 -21.27
CA LYS A 305 -25.91 43.93 -21.20
C LYS A 305 -25.66 44.71 -22.51
N PRO A 306 -25.62 44.08 -23.71
CA PRO A 306 -25.28 44.79 -24.95
C PRO A 306 -26.10 46.05 -25.25
N PRO A 307 -27.44 46.06 -25.14
CA PRO A 307 -28.22 47.29 -25.39
C PRO A 307 -27.91 48.41 -24.38
N ARG A 308 -27.45 48.08 -23.18
CA ARG A 308 -27.04 49.07 -22.16
C ARG A 308 -25.69 49.71 -22.46
N VAL A 309 -24.79 48.98 -23.13
CA VAL A 309 -23.53 49.53 -23.65
C VAL A 309 -23.82 50.57 -24.73
N GLU A 310 -24.72 50.26 -25.66
CA GLU A 310 -25.16 51.19 -26.70
C GLU A 310 -25.83 52.43 -26.10
N GLN A 311 -26.68 52.26 -25.08
CA GLN A 311 -27.31 53.36 -24.36
C GLN A 311 -26.28 54.30 -23.71
N LYS A 312 -25.24 53.75 -23.05
CA LYS A 312 -24.14 54.55 -22.47
C LYS A 312 -23.41 55.35 -23.55
N ALA A 313 -23.05 54.72 -24.67
CA ALA A 313 -22.36 55.39 -25.78
C ALA A 313 -23.23 56.51 -26.41
N LYS A 314 -24.53 56.25 -26.59
CA LYS A 314 -25.49 57.25 -27.08
C LYS A 314 -25.60 58.43 -26.12
N LEU A 315 -25.64 58.19 -24.82
CA LEU A 315 -25.68 59.23 -23.79
C LEU A 315 -24.45 60.13 -23.84
N GLU A 316 -23.25 59.56 -23.93
CA GLU A 316 -22.00 60.32 -24.07
C GLU A 316 -21.96 61.14 -25.38
N THR A 317 -22.45 60.57 -26.47
CA THR A 317 -22.55 61.25 -27.78
C THR A 317 -23.52 62.42 -27.73
N ASN A 318 -24.69 62.24 -27.12
CA ASN A 318 -25.70 63.29 -26.95
C ASN A 318 -25.14 64.44 -26.10
N PHE A 319 -24.44 64.13 -25.01
CA PHE A 319 -23.80 65.14 -24.16
C PHE A 319 -22.74 65.95 -24.92
N ASN A 320 -21.82 65.28 -25.62
CA ASN A 320 -20.76 65.95 -26.38
C ASN A 320 -21.32 66.83 -27.50
N THR A 321 -22.37 66.35 -28.17
CA THR A 321 -23.08 67.09 -29.23
C THR A 321 -23.73 68.35 -28.66
N LEU A 322 -24.48 68.20 -27.56
CA LEU A 322 -25.15 69.31 -26.88
C LEU A 322 -24.14 70.35 -26.38
N GLN A 323 -23.05 69.91 -25.74
CA GLN A 323 -22.00 70.78 -25.23
C GLN A 323 -21.34 71.59 -26.36
N THR A 324 -21.12 70.97 -27.52
CA THR A 324 -20.59 71.65 -28.71
C THR A 324 -21.59 72.65 -29.29
N LYS A 325 -22.88 72.27 -29.40
CA LYS A 325 -23.96 73.17 -29.88
C LYS A 325 -24.09 74.42 -29.00
N LEU A 326 -24.02 74.27 -27.68
CA LEU A 326 -24.10 75.39 -26.73
C LEU A 326 -22.88 76.31 -26.82
N ARG A 327 -21.67 75.74 -26.94
CA ARG A 327 -20.42 76.51 -27.13
C ARG A 327 -20.43 77.34 -28.41
N LEU A 328 -20.80 76.73 -29.55
CA LEU A 328 -20.87 77.44 -30.84
C LEU A 328 -21.90 78.57 -30.83
N SER A 329 -22.92 78.47 -29.97
CA SER A 329 -23.98 79.47 -29.83
C SER A 329 -23.70 80.50 -28.73
N ASN A 330 -22.51 80.50 -28.11
CA ASN A 330 -22.14 81.33 -26.95
C ASN A 330 -23.15 81.26 -25.79
N ARG A 331 -23.72 80.07 -25.55
CA ARG A 331 -24.64 79.80 -24.44
C ARG A 331 -23.94 79.08 -23.28
N PRO A 332 -24.47 79.19 -22.04
CA PRO A 332 -23.95 78.46 -20.90
C PRO A 332 -23.90 76.94 -21.17
N ALA A 333 -22.89 76.29 -20.61
CA ALA A 333 -22.73 74.84 -20.66
C ALA A 333 -23.92 74.14 -19.99
N TYR A 334 -24.33 73.01 -20.55
CA TYR A 334 -25.32 72.15 -19.90
C TYR A 334 -24.66 71.42 -18.73
N MET A 335 -25.26 71.53 -17.55
CA MET A 335 -24.90 70.74 -16.38
C MET A 335 -26.06 69.79 -16.05
N PRO A 336 -25.84 68.46 -16.14
CA PRO A 336 -26.83 67.48 -15.71
C PRO A 336 -27.23 67.61 -14.25
N THR A 337 -28.38 67.03 -13.90
CA THR A 337 -28.83 66.92 -12.52
C THR A 337 -27.79 66.19 -11.66
N GLU A 338 -27.69 66.58 -10.38
CA GLU A 338 -26.76 65.97 -9.41
C GLU A 338 -26.84 64.43 -9.40
N GLY A 339 -25.69 63.77 -9.44
CA GLY A 339 -25.59 62.30 -9.50
C GLY A 339 -25.84 61.67 -10.88
N LYS A 340 -26.12 62.48 -11.91
CA LYS A 340 -26.26 62.04 -13.31
C LYS A 340 -25.20 62.63 -14.23
N THR A 341 -24.07 63.07 -13.69
CA THR A 341 -22.99 63.55 -14.53
C THR A 341 -22.40 62.40 -15.35
N VAL A 342 -21.74 62.70 -16.47
CA VAL A 342 -21.04 61.69 -17.27
C VAL A 342 -19.98 60.95 -16.43
N SER A 343 -19.36 61.66 -15.46
CA SER A 343 -18.41 61.07 -14.51
C SER A 343 -19.09 60.05 -13.58
N ASP A 344 -20.24 60.40 -13.01
CA ASP A 344 -20.99 59.51 -12.12
C ASP A 344 -21.45 58.24 -12.84
N ILE A 345 -21.93 58.38 -14.08
CA ILE A 345 -22.33 57.25 -14.93
C ILE A 345 -21.13 56.36 -15.26
N SER A 346 -19.98 56.97 -15.57
CA SER A 346 -18.73 56.23 -15.81
C SER A 346 -18.27 55.47 -14.56
N ASN A 347 -18.36 56.08 -13.38
CA ASN A 347 -18.03 55.43 -12.11
C ASN A 347 -18.99 54.29 -11.75
N ALA A 348 -20.30 54.50 -11.91
CA ALA A 348 -21.32 53.47 -11.71
C ALA A 348 -21.11 52.28 -12.67
N TRP A 349 -20.78 52.57 -13.93
CA TRP A 349 -20.47 51.55 -14.93
C TRP A 349 -19.20 50.76 -14.58
N LYS A 350 -18.13 51.43 -14.12
CA LYS A 350 -16.92 50.74 -13.62
C LYS A 350 -17.22 49.85 -12.42
N GLY A 351 -18.07 50.31 -11.50
CA GLY A 351 -18.52 49.51 -10.36
C GLY A 351 -19.26 48.24 -10.79
N LEU A 352 -20.11 48.34 -11.81
CA LEU A 352 -20.78 47.19 -12.42
C LEU A 352 -19.77 46.21 -13.03
N GLU A 353 -18.82 46.69 -13.83
CA GLU A 353 -17.79 45.84 -14.46
C GLU A 353 -16.92 45.11 -13.42
N HIS A 354 -16.61 45.78 -12.30
CA HIS A 354 -15.90 45.14 -11.20
C HIS A 354 -16.73 44.04 -10.53
N ALA A 355 -18.02 44.29 -10.28
CA ALA A 355 -18.94 43.30 -9.72
C ALA A 355 -19.13 42.10 -10.65
N GLU A 356 -19.21 42.33 -11.97
CA GLU A 356 -19.27 41.26 -12.98
C GLU A 356 -18.01 40.39 -12.96
N LYS A 357 -16.82 41.00 -12.93
CA LYS A 357 -15.56 40.26 -12.86
C LYS A 357 -15.51 39.38 -11.59
N ALA A 358 -15.84 39.97 -10.43
CA ALA A 358 -15.85 39.23 -9.18
C ALA A 358 -16.92 38.12 -9.13
N PHE A 359 -18.05 38.31 -9.81
CA PHE A 359 -19.10 37.29 -9.92
C PHE A 359 -18.69 36.15 -10.84
N GLU A 360 -18.03 36.45 -11.97
CA GLU A 360 -17.50 35.45 -12.91
C GLU A 360 -16.39 34.61 -12.28
N GLU A 361 -15.44 35.24 -11.59
CA GLU A 361 -14.39 34.55 -10.84
C GLU A 361 -14.96 33.63 -9.76
N TRP A 362 -15.94 34.11 -9.00
CA TRP A 362 -16.63 33.29 -8.00
C TRP A 362 -17.41 32.13 -8.63
N LEU A 363 -18.18 32.36 -9.70
CA LEU A 363 -18.95 31.30 -10.39
C LEU A 363 -18.03 30.19 -10.89
N LEU A 364 -16.89 30.53 -11.47
CA LEU A 364 -15.92 29.56 -11.96
C LEU A 364 -15.29 28.78 -10.81
N ALA A 365 -14.84 29.46 -9.75
CA ALA A 365 -14.26 28.82 -8.57
C ALA A 365 -15.25 27.87 -7.90
N GLU A 366 -16.50 28.28 -7.76
CA GLU A 366 -17.56 27.46 -7.15
C GLU A 366 -17.94 26.26 -8.03
N THR A 367 -18.00 26.43 -9.36
CA THR A 367 -18.22 25.32 -10.29
C THR A 367 -17.11 24.27 -10.16
N MET A 368 -15.84 24.70 -10.18
CA MET A 368 -14.69 23.80 -10.03
C MET A 368 -14.68 23.10 -8.67
N ARG A 369 -15.04 23.82 -7.59
CA ARG A 369 -15.13 23.26 -6.24
C ARG A 369 -16.19 22.15 -6.18
N LEU A 370 -17.37 22.39 -6.73
CA LEU A 370 -18.48 21.42 -6.73
C LEU A 370 -18.19 20.20 -7.61
N GLU A 371 -17.59 20.39 -8.79
CA GLU A 371 -17.15 19.26 -9.64
C GLU A 371 -16.11 18.39 -8.92
N ARG A 372 -15.14 19.03 -8.23
CA ARG A 372 -14.15 18.32 -7.41
C ARG A 372 -14.80 17.56 -6.27
N LEU A 373 -15.76 18.16 -5.56
CA LEU A 373 -16.52 17.52 -4.50
C LEU A 373 -17.27 16.27 -4.99
N GLU A 374 -17.96 16.37 -6.12
CA GLU A 374 -18.73 15.25 -6.67
C GLU A 374 -17.81 14.10 -7.09
N HIS A 375 -16.68 14.41 -7.75
CA HIS A 375 -15.68 13.42 -8.11
C HIS A 375 -15.04 12.76 -6.88
N LEU A 376 -14.67 13.53 -5.86
CA LEU A 376 -14.10 13.01 -4.61
C LEU A 376 -15.11 12.14 -3.86
N ALA A 377 -16.39 12.53 -3.81
CA ALA A 377 -17.44 11.76 -3.15
C ALA A 377 -17.67 10.41 -3.84
N GLN A 378 -17.70 10.39 -5.19
CA GLN A 378 -17.77 9.14 -5.96
C GLN A 378 -16.54 8.26 -5.74
N LYS A 379 -15.34 8.86 -5.73
CA LYS A 379 -14.07 8.15 -5.48
C LYS A 379 -14.03 7.56 -4.07
N PHE A 380 -14.48 8.32 -3.06
CA PHE A 380 -14.61 7.86 -1.67
C PHE A 380 -15.56 6.66 -1.59
N LYS A 381 -16.75 6.77 -2.20
CA LYS A 381 -17.74 5.68 -2.23
C LYS A 381 -17.15 4.41 -2.82
N HIS A 382 -16.59 4.49 -4.03
CA HIS A 382 -16.06 3.32 -4.73
C HIS A 382 -14.90 2.65 -3.98
N LYS A 383 -13.95 3.45 -3.46
CA LYS A 383 -12.82 2.91 -2.68
C LYS A 383 -13.28 2.28 -1.37
N SER A 384 -14.24 2.90 -0.69
CA SER A 384 -14.81 2.38 0.56
C SER A 384 -15.58 1.08 0.33
N ASP A 385 -16.45 1.02 -0.69
CA ASP A 385 -17.20 -0.19 -1.04
C ASP A 385 -16.24 -1.37 -1.33
N THR A 386 -15.20 -1.12 -2.13
CA THR A 386 -14.18 -2.13 -2.48
C THR A 386 -13.38 -2.60 -1.27
N HIS A 387 -13.10 -1.69 -0.32
CA HIS A 387 -12.40 -2.05 0.92
C HIS A 387 -13.29 -2.91 1.82
N GLU A 388 -14.53 -2.48 2.06
CA GLU A 388 -15.50 -3.21 2.87
C GLU A 388 -15.75 -4.63 2.31
N ASP A 389 -15.87 -4.77 0.98
CA ASP A 389 -16.00 -6.08 0.33
C ASP A 389 -14.80 -7.00 0.60
N TRP A 390 -13.58 -6.46 0.58
CA TRP A 390 -12.37 -7.24 0.89
C TRP A 390 -12.27 -7.62 2.38
N THR A 391 -12.72 -6.74 3.29
CA THR A 391 -12.70 -7.01 4.74
C THR A 391 -13.75 -8.03 5.19
N ARG A 392 -14.78 -8.27 4.38
CA ARG A 392 -15.89 -9.17 4.70
C ARG A 392 -15.39 -10.59 4.99
N GLY A 393 -15.74 -11.15 6.15
CA GLY A 393 -15.34 -12.52 6.54
C GLY A 393 -13.92 -12.63 7.12
N LYS A 394 -13.09 -11.57 7.05
CA LYS A 394 -11.68 -11.63 7.49
C LYS A 394 -11.56 -11.63 9.00
N GLU A 395 -12.43 -10.90 9.72
CA GLU A 395 -12.43 -10.91 11.19
C GLU A 395 -12.77 -12.30 11.74
N GLU A 396 -13.79 -12.96 11.18
CA GLU A 396 -14.17 -14.32 11.59
C GLU A 396 -13.07 -15.33 11.28
N MET A 397 -12.42 -15.22 10.12
CA MET A 397 -11.26 -16.03 9.75
C MET A 397 -10.12 -15.88 10.77
N LEU A 398 -9.82 -14.65 11.20
CA LEU A 398 -8.74 -14.37 12.14
C LEU A 398 -9.04 -14.88 13.56
N GLN A 399 -10.30 -14.85 13.98
CA GLN A 399 -10.74 -15.33 15.30
C GLN A 399 -10.87 -16.86 15.41
N SER A 400 -10.86 -17.56 14.27
CA SER A 400 -10.93 -19.03 14.23
C SER A 400 -9.86 -19.69 15.09
N GLN A 401 -10.19 -20.79 15.77
CA GLN A 401 -9.24 -21.62 16.53
C GLN A 401 -8.96 -22.97 15.86
N ASP A 402 -9.14 -23.04 14.54
CA ASP A 402 -8.84 -24.18 13.67
C ASP A 402 -7.47 -24.83 13.92
N PHE A 403 -6.46 -24.02 14.24
CA PHE A 403 -5.11 -24.48 14.52
C PHE A 403 -4.96 -25.40 15.75
N ARG A 404 -5.93 -25.39 16.69
CA ARG A 404 -5.83 -26.18 17.94
C ARG A 404 -5.97 -27.69 17.73
N SER A 405 -6.62 -28.11 16.64
CA SER A 405 -6.82 -29.52 16.30
C SER A 405 -5.86 -30.03 15.22
N CYS A 406 -4.97 -29.18 14.73
CA CYS A 406 -4.07 -29.51 13.62
C CYS A 406 -2.84 -30.30 14.09
N LYS A 407 -2.35 -31.17 13.20
CA LYS A 407 -1.01 -31.78 13.34
C LYS A 407 0.07 -30.75 12.95
N LEU A 408 1.33 -31.00 13.33
CA LEU A 408 2.45 -30.07 13.08
C LEU A 408 2.56 -29.60 11.62
N ASN A 409 2.43 -30.51 10.65
CA ASN A 409 2.51 -30.18 9.22
C ASN A 409 1.34 -29.30 8.75
N GLU A 410 0.13 -29.59 9.23
CA GLU A 410 -1.07 -28.80 8.93
C GLU A 410 -0.96 -27.40 9.55
N LEU A 411 -0.44 -27.31 10.78
CA LEU A 411 -0.20 -26.05 11.46
C LEU A 411 0.82 -25.19 10.71
N LYS A 412 1.94 -25.79 10.25
CA LYS A 412 2.94 -25.12 9.40
C LYS A 412 2.32 -24.59 8.10
N ALA A 413 1.41 -25.36 7.49
CA ALA A 413 0.68 -24.92 6.32
C ALA A 413 -0.30 -23.75 6.63
N LEU A 414 -1.00 -23.80 7.76
CA LEU A 414 -1.85 -22.70 8.24
C LEU A 414 -1.03 -21.43 8.49
N LYS A 415 0.15 -21.54 9.10
CA LYS A 415 1.04 -20.42 9.34
C LYS A 415 1.51 -19.77 8.04
N LYS A 416 1.91 -20.55 7.03
CA LYS A 416 2.22 -20.00 5.69
C LYS A 416 1.03 -19.28 5.05
N LYS A 417 -0.20 -19.81 5.20
CA LYS A 417 -1.41 -19.12 4.73
C LYS A 417 -1.64 -17.80 5.47
N HIS A 418 -1.36 -17.77 6.77
CA HIS A 418 -1.44 -16.56 7.59
C HIS A 418 -0.39 -15.52 7.18
N GLU A 419 0.86 -15.93 6.92
CA GLU A 419 1.91 -15.04 6.39
C GLU A 419 1.52 -14.43 5.03
N ALA A 420 0.91 -15.21 4.14
CA ALA A 420 0.39 -14.70 2.87
C ALA A 420 -0.73 -13.67 3.09
N PHE A 421 -1.60 -13.89 4.09
CA PHE A 421 -2.61 -12.92 4.49
C PHE A 421 -2.00 -11.64 5.07
N GLU A 422 -0.94 -11.73 5.87
CA GLU A 422 -0.23 -10.55 6.40
C GLU A 422 0.38 -9.69 5.28
N SER A 423 0.92 -10.32 4.24
CA SER A 423 1.42 -9.64 3.06
C SER A 423 0.30 -8.93 2.28
N ASP A 424 -0.85 -9.60 2.08
CA ASP A 424 -2.04 -9.01 1.45
C ASP A 424 -2.59 -7.83 2.28
N LEU A 425 -2.64 -8.00 3.61
CA LEU A 425 -3.03 -6.93 4.54
C LEU A 425 -2.08 -5.73 4.43
N ALA A 426 -0.76 -5.94 4.40
CA ALA A 426 0.19 -4.83 4.23
C ALA A 426 -0.01 -4.07 2.91
N ALA A 427 -0.31 -4.77 1.81
CA ALA A 427 -0.57 -4.14 0.51
C ALA A 427 -1.85 -3.28 0.50
N HIS A 428 -2.78 -3.53 1.42
CA HIS A 428 -4.04 -2.77 1.54
C HIS A 428 -3.93 -1.51 2.43
N GLN A 429 -2.79 -1.29 3.10
CA GLN A 429 -2.54 -0.12 3.97
C GLN A 429 -2.73 1.21 3.22
N ASP A 430 -2.05 1.37 2.07
CA ASP A 430 -2.12 2.58 1.23
C ASP A 430 -3.57 2.88 0.79
N ARG A 431 -4.40 1.84 0.60
CA ARG A 431 -5.81 2.03 0.24
C ARG A 431 -6.60 2.69 1.37
N VAL A 432 -6.37 2.30 2.62
CA VAL A 432 -7.03 2.88 3.80
C VAL A 432 -6.58 4.33 4.00
N GLU A 433 -5.28 4.59 3.87
CA GLU A 433 -4.72 5.96 3.95
C GLU A 433 -5.31 6.88 2.87
N GLN A 434 -5.49 6.39 1.64
CA GLN A 434 -6.15 7.15 0.58
C GLN A 434 -7.63 7.42 0.87
N ILE A 435 -8.36 6.46 1.46
CA ILE A 435 -9.77 6.67 1.86
C ILE A 435 -9.86 7.79 2.90
N ALA A 436 -8.98 7.75 3.91
CA ALA A 436 -8.91 8.78 4.95
C ALA A 436 -8.52 10.16 4.39
N ALA A 437 -7.53 10.22 3.50
CA ALA A 437 -7.10 11.46 2.85
C ALA A 437 -8.23 12.08 2.01
N ILE A 438 -8.98 11.27 1.25
CA ILE A 438 -10.14 11.75 0.48
C ILE A 438 -11.24 12.27 1.40
N ALA A 439 -11.53 11.57 2.52
CA ALA A 439 -12.51 12.04 3.51
C ALA A 439 -12.10 13.39 4.12
N GLN A 440 -10.82 13.57 4.44
CA GLN A 440 -10.28 14.84 4.95
C GLN A 440 -10.36 15.97 3.91
N GLU A 441 -10.08 15.67 2.64
CA GLU A 441 -10.22 16.62 1.54
C GLU A 441 -11.69 17.05 1.35
N LEU A 442 -12.63 16.11 1.41
CA LEU A 442 -14.07 16.39 1.39
C LEU A 442 -14.52 17.30 2.56
N ASN A 443 -13.98 17.10 3.76
CA ASN A 443 -14.21 18.00 4.90
C ASN A 443 -13.66 19.41 4.66
N THR A 444 -12.44 19.50 4.14
CA THR A 444 -11.78 20.79 3.87
C THR A 444 -12.55 21.62 2.84
N LEU A 445 -13.22 20.95 1.91
CA LEU A 445 -14.06 21.57 0.90
C LEU A 445 -15.52 21.75 1.35
N GLU A 446 -15.86 21.49 2.61
CA GLU A 446 -17.21 21.66 3.18
C GLU A 446 -18.29 20.88 2.39
N TYR A 447 -18.07 19.59 2.16
CA TYR A 447 -19.07 18.73 1.53
C TYR A 447 -20.34 18.61 2.39
N HIS A 448 -21.51 18.61 1.76
CA HIS A 448 -22.80 18.64 2.46
C HIS A 448 -23.04 17.42 3.38
N ASP A 449 -22.55 16.24 3.00
CA ASP A 449 -22.72 14.98 3.75
C ASP A 449 -21.41 14.50 4.42
N CYS A 450 -20.60 15.45 4.93
CA CYS A 450 -19.37 15.17 5.66
C CYS A 450 -19.58 14.24 6.87
N VAL A 451 -20.73 14.33 7.55
CA VAL A 451 -21.03 13.52 8.75
C VAL A 451 -21.07 12.03 8.40
N SER A 452 -21.74 11.66 7.31
CA SER A 452 -21.81 10.27 6.82
C SER A 452 -20.45 9.77 6.36
N VAL A 453 -19.72 10.59 5.58
CA VAL A 453 -18.36 10.28 5.10
C VAL A 453 -17.41 10.02 6.27
N ASN A 454 -17.39 10.89 7.28
CA ASN A 454 -16.52 10.75 8.45
C ASN A 454 -16.90 9.53 9.30
N SER A 455 -18.20 9.33 9.52
CA SER A 455 -18.68 8.15 10.25
C SER A 455 -18.29 6.85 9.55
N ARG A 456 -18.34 6.81 8.21
CA ARG A 456 -17.92 5.65 7.42
C ARG A 456 -16.41 5.47 7.44
N CYS A 457 -15.64 6.54 7.24
CA CYS A 457 -14.18 6.49 7.30
C CYS A 457 -13.69 6.01 8.67
N GLN A 458 -14.29 6.49 9.75
CA GLN A 458 -13.94 6.06 11.10
C GLN A 458 -14.21 4.57 11.29
N ARG A 459 -15.38 4.05 10.84
CA ARG A 459 -15.67 2.61 10.91
C ARG A 459 -14.64 1.76 10.16
N ILE A 460 -14.20 2.23 8.99
CA ILE A 460 -13.15 1.56 8.18
C ILE A 460 -11.82 1.57 8.94
N CYS A 461 -11.39 2.71 9.48
CA CYS A 461 -10.16 2.80 10.27
C CYS A 461 -10.22 1.92 11.53
N ASP A 462 -11.33 1.97 12.28
CA ASP A 462 -11.50 1.14 13.48
C ASP A 462 -11.49 -0.36 13.12
N GLN A 463 -12.09 -0.74 11.99
CA GLN A 463 -12.04 -2.11 11.49
C GLN A 463 -10.63 -2.52 11.08
N TRP A 464 -9.89 -1.64 10.42
CA TRP A 464 -8.51 -1.86 10.04
C TRP A 464 -7.60 -2.10 11.25
N ASP A 465 -7.72 -1.25 12.28
CA ASP A 465 -6.98 -1.40 13.53
C ASP A 465 -7.31 -2.72 14.24
N ARG A 466 -8.60 -3.10 14.24
CA ARG A 466 -9.04 -4.41 14.76
C ARG A 466 -8.45 -5.57 13.97
N LEU A 467 -8.46 -5.51 12.63
CA LEU A 467 -7.86 -6.53 11.78
C LEU A 467 -6.36 -6.68 12.06
N GLY A 468 -5.63 -5.57 12.17
CA GLY A 468 -4.21 -5.57 12.53
C GLY A 468 -3.96 -6.24 13.89
N ALA A 469 -4.75 -5.89 14.91
CA ALA A 469 -4.64 -6.48 16.25
C ALA A 469 -4.99 -7.98 16.26
N LEU A 470 -6.06 -8.39 15.57
CA LEU A 470 -6.47 -9.80 15.45
C LEU A 470 -5.43 -10.62 14.70
N THR A 471 -4.83 -10.06 13.65
CA THR A 471 -3.77 -10.70 12.86
C THR A 471 -2.55 -11.00 13.72
N GLN A 472 -2.09 -10.03 14.52
CA GLN A 472 -0.98 -10.23 15.45
C GLN A 472 -1.31 -11.26 16.54
N ARG A 473 -2.50 -11.20 17.14
CA ARG A 473 -2.93 -12.20 18.14
C ARG A 473 -2.95 -13.61 17.56
N ARG A 474 -3.47 -13.77 16.34
CA ARG A 474 -3.49 -15.06 15.64
C ARG A 474 -2.09 -15.56 15.34
N ARG A 475 -1.18 -14.69 14.87
CA ARG A 475 0.24 -15.04 14.65
C ARG A 475 0.89 -15.57 15.92
N GLN A 476 0.77 -14.84 17.04
CA GLN A 476 1.32 -15.27 18.33
C GLN A 476 0.74 -16.62 18.78
N ALA A 477 -0.56 -16.85 18.58
CA ALA A 477 -1.18 -18.12 18.92
C ALA A 477 -0.72 -19.28 18.03
N LEU A 478 -0.51 -19.04 16.73
CA LEU A 478 0.04 -20.01 15.79
C LEU A 478 1.51 -20.35 16.13
N ASP A 479 2.32 -19.33 16.43
CA ASP A 479 3.73 -19.50 16.82
C ASP A 479 3.87 -20.31 18.12
N GLU A 480 3.02 -20.04 19.11
CA GLU A 480 3.01 -20.80 20.37
C GLU A 480 2.58 -22.25 20.15
N ALA A 481 1.52 -22.48 19.35
CA ALA A 481 1.07 -23.82 19.02
C ALA A 481 2.14 -24.62 18.26
N GLU A 482 2.88 -23.97 17.34
CA GLU A 482 3.96 -24.59 16.59
C GLU A 482 5.09 -24.99 17.52
N ARG A 483 5.52 -24.08 18.40
CA ARG A 483 6.56 -24.35 19.38
C ARG A 483 6.23 -25.55 20.27
N VAL A 484 4.98 -25.65 20.71
CA VAL A 484 4.53 -26.78 21.54
C VAL A 484 4.55 -28.10 20.75
N LEU A 485 4.01 -28.10 19.53
CA LEU A 485 4.01 -29.30 18.69
C LEU A 485 5.42 -29.74 18.26
N GLU A 486 6.32 -28.82 17.94
CA GLU A 486 7.73 -29.12 17.66
C GLU A 486 8.43 -29.72 18.87
N LYS A 487 8.15 -29.22 20.08
CA LYS A 487 8.69 -29.81 21.31
C LYS A 487 8.23 -31.26 21.47
N ILE A 488 6.95 -31.55 21.24
CA ILE A 488 6.42 -32.93 21.29
C ILE A 488 7.09 -33.81 20.23
N ASP A 489 7.22 -33.31 19.00
CA ASP A 489 7.84 -34.02 17.88
C ASP A 489 9.30 -34.42 18.18
N ILE A 490 10.09 -33.48 18.74
CA ILE A 490 11.46 -33.73 19.19
C ILE A 490 11.52 -34.80 20.28
N LEU A 491 10.65 -34.71 21.29
CA LEU A 491 10.60 -35.70 22.38
C LEU A 491 10.19 -37.08 21.87
N HIS A 492 9.23 -37.16 20.95
CA HIS A 492 8.84 -38.40 20.28
C HIS A 492 9.98 -39.02 19.48
N LEU A 493 10.72 -38.21 18.72
CA LEU A 493 11.87 -38.67 17.94
C LEU A 493 12.99 -39.19 18.86
N GLU A 494 13.29 -38.46 19.93
CA GLU A 494 14.34 -38.85 20.88
C GLU A 494 13.96 -40.14 21.63
N PHE A 495 12.70 -40.30 22.01
CA PHE A 495 12.19 -41.56 22.55
C PHE A 495 12.41 -42.70 21.54
N ALA A 496 11.98 -42.54 20.29
CA ALA A 496 12.10 -43.60 19.28
C ALA A 496 13.56 -44.00 19.03
N LYS A 497 14.45 -43.01 18.96
CA LYS A 497 15.90 -43.21 18.75
C LYS A 497 16.56 -43.98 19.88
N ARG A 498 16.16 -43.76 21.15
CA ARG A 498 16.73 -44.43 22.33
C ARG A 498 16.03 -45.75 22.66
N ALA A 499 14.71 -45.81 22.46
CA ALA A 499 13.91 -46.99 22.73
C ALA A 499 14.30 -48.18 21.85
N ALA A 500 14.62 -47.97 20.57
CA ALA A 500 14.98 -49.05 19.66
C ALA A 500 16.26 -49.83 20.07
N PRO A 501 17.43 -49.20 20.26
CA PRO A 501 18.63 -49.92 20.71
C PRO A 501 18.47 -50.47 22.12
N PHE A 502 17.79 -49.75 23.02
CA PHE A 502 17.52 -50.26 24.37
C PHE A 502 16.61 -51.50 24.34
N ASN A 503 15.59 -51.52 23.48
CA ASN A 503 14.75 -52.70 23.28
C ASN A 503 15.55 -53.90 22.79
N ASN A 504 16.43 -53.70 21.81
CA ASN A 504 17.28 -54.79 21.28
C ASN A 504 18.23 -55.31 22.37
N TRP A 505 18.78 -54.43 23.19
CA TRP A 505 19.59 -54.82 24.35
C TRP A 505 18.78 -55.63 25.37
N LEU A 506 17.52 -55.25 25.66
CA LEU A 506 16.64 -56.02 26.54
C LEU A 506 16.34 -57.42 25.99
N ASP A 507 16.10 -57.52 24.68
CA ASP A 507 15.84 -58.80 24.02
C ASP A 507 17.09 -59.71 24.08
N GLY A 508 18.27 -59.18 23.76
CA GLY A 508 19.53 -59.92 23.87
C GLY A 508 19.87 -60.32 25.31
N ALA A 509 19.72 -59.40 26.28
CA ALA A 509 19.93 -59.70 27.69
C ALA A 509 18.98 -60.81 28.18
N ARG A 510 17.73 -60.81 27.72
CA ARG A 510 16.77 -61.88 28.05
C ARG A 510 17.19 -63.21 27.46
N GLU A 511 17.66 -63.25 26.21
CA GLU A 511 18.19 -64.45 25.55
C GLU A 511 19.41 -65.02 26.30
N ASP A 512 20.39 -64.18 26.63
CA ASP A 512 21.61 -64.58 27.35
C ASP A 512 21.32 -65.13 28.75
N LEU A 513 20.35 -64.55 29.45
CA LEU A 513 19.98 -64.98 30.81
C LEU A 513 19.28 -66.35 30.83
N VAL A 514 18.55 -66.70 29.77
CA VAL A 514 17.88 -68.00 29.64
C VAL A 514 18.71 -69.04 28.90
N ASP A 515 19.89 -68.66 28.39
CA ASP A 515 20.72 -69.53 27.55
C ASP A 515 21.17 -70.81 28.28
N MET A 516 21.10 -71.95 27.59
CA MET A 516 21.49 -73.23 28.15
C MET A 516 23.00 -73.45 27.97
N PHE A 517 23.69 -73.77 29.06
CA PHE A 517 25.13 -74.03 29.04
C PHE A 517 25.45 -75.46 29.46
N ILE A 518 26.55 -75.98 28.89
CA ILE A 518 27.14 -77.28 29.26
C ILE A 518 28.56 -77.00 29.73
N VAL A 519 28.89 -77.48 30.92
CA VAL A 519 30.21 -77.32 31.54
C VAL A 519 30.72 -78.67 32.05
N HIS A 520 32.01 -78.90 31.87
CA HIS A 520 32.70 -80.13 32.28
C HIS A 520 33.85 -79.87 33.26
N THR A 521 34.20 -78.59 33.46
CA THR A 521 35.29 -78.16 34.33
C THR A 521 34.90 -76.99 35.24
N MET A 522 35.67 -76.85 36.33
CA MET A 522 35.56 -75.72 37.26
C MET A 522 35.88 -74.37 36.63
N GLU A 523 36.79 -74.33 35.64
CA GLU A 523 37.21 -73.08 34.99
C GLU A 523 36.11 -72.53 34.08
N GLU A 524 35.43 -73.39 33.33
CA GLU A 524 34.31 -73.00 32.47
C GLU A 524 33.16 -72.38 33.26
N ILE A 525 32.73 -73.01 34.37
CA ILE A 525 31.65 -72.46 35.20
C ILE A 525 32.07 -71.15 35.89
N GLN A 526 33.33 -71.03 36.33
CA GLN A 526 33.84 -69.80 36.91
C GLN A 526 33.90 -68.66 35.88
N GLY A 527 34.22 -68.98 34.62
CA GLY A 527 34.17 -68.05 33.49
C GLY A 527 32.75 -67.51 33.25
N LEU A 528 31.75 -68.41 33.21
CA LEU A 528 30.34 -68.02 33.07
C LEU A 528 29.84 -67.16 34.23
N MET A 529 30.23 -67.48 35.47
CA MET A 529 29.90 -66.66 36.63
C MET A 529 30.55 -65.26 36.55
N THR A 530 31.80 -65.18 36.13
CA THR A 530 32.50 -63.90 35.96
C THR A 530 31.84 -63.04 34.89
N ALA A 531 31.45 -63.64 33.76
CA ALA A 531 30.70 -62.96 32.70
C ALA A 531 29.34 -62.46 33.20
N HIS A 532 28.64 -63.26 34.02
CA HIS A 532 27.37 -62.85 34.61
C HIS A 532 27.52 -61.70 35.62
N GLU A 533 28.58 -61.68 36.44
CA GLU A 533 28.89 -60.56 37.33
C GLU A 533 29.21 -59.27 36.54
N GLN A 534 29.98 -59.39 35.45
CA GLN A 534 30.25 -58.26 34.55
C GLN A 534 28.96 -57.72 33.92
N PHE A 535 28.05 -58.61 33.49
CA PHE A 535 26.72 -58.21 33.02
C PHE A 535 25.93 -57.47 34.10
N LYS A 536 25.89 -57.98 35.34
CA LYS A 536 25.19 -57.32 36.46
C LYS A 536 25.72 -55.92 36.75
N ALA A 537 27.02 -55.69 36.56
CA ALA A 537 27.62 -54.35 36.72
C ALA A 537 27.05 -53.32 35.72
N THR A 538 26.61 -53.75 34.53
CA THR A 538 25.99 -52.86 33.52
C THR A 538 24.55 -52.47 33.84
N LEU A 539 23.85 -53.22 34.70
CA LEU A 539 22.44 -52.99 35.00
C LEU A 539 22.16 -51.61 35.61
N GLY A 540 23.11 -51.04 36.35
CA GLY A 540 22.96 -49.70 36.93
C GLY A 540 22.92 -48.59 35.88
N GLU A 541 23.67 -48.74 34.77
CA GLU A 541 23.61 -47.81 33.65
C GLU A 541 22.36 -48.04 32.81
N ALA A 542 21.98 -49.30 32.58
CA ALA A 542 20.74 -49.65 31.89
C ALA A 542 19.48 -49.13 32.62
N ASP A 543 19.44 -49.15 33.96
CA ASP A 543 18.33 -48.57 34.73
C ASP A 543 18.23 -47.06 34.56
N LYS A 544 19.37 -46.35 34.50
CA LYS A 544 19.38 -44.90 34.21
C LYS A 544 18.85 -44.62 32.80
N GLU A 545 19.27 -45.40 31.81
CA GLU A 545 18.82 -45.30 30.43
C GLU A 545 17.30 -45.54 30.33
N PHE A 546 16.80 -46.60 30.98
CA PHE A 546 15.36 -46.89 31.09
C PHE A 546 14.57 -45.72 31.68
N ASN A 547 15.00 -45.19 32.82
CA ASN A 547 14.31 -44.07 33.49
C ASN A 547 14.29 -42.80 32.62
N LEU A 548 15.37 -42.54 31.88
CA LEU A 548 15.42 -41.42 30.94
C LEU A 548 14.44 -41.62 29.77
N ILE A 549 14.40 -42.81 29.15
CA ILE A 549 13.50 -43.13 28.04
C ILE A 549 12.03 -42.99 28.48
N VAL A 550 11.66 -43.56 29.63
CA VAL A 550 10.29 -43.44 30.18
C VAL A 550 9.98 -41.99 30.59
N GLY A 551 10.99 -41.25 31.08
CA GLY A 551 10.87 -39.83 31.41
C GLY A 551 10.44 -38.96 30.23
N LEU A 552 10.95 -39.23 29.01
CA LEU A 552 10.55 -38.52 27.80
C LEU A 552 9.05 -38.65 27.51
N VAL A 553 8.49 -39.86 27.66
CA VAL A 553 7.05 -40.09 27.45
C VAL A 553 6.20 -39.38 28.50
N ARG A 554 6.62 -39.38 29.77
CA ARG A 554 5.93 -38.64 30.83
C ARG A 554 5.94 -37.13 30.58
N GLU A 555 7.03 -36.59 30.02
CA GLU A 555 7.08 -35.17 29.65
C GLU A 555 6.08 -34.87 28.53
N VAL A 556 6.00 -35.72 27.49
CA VAL A 556 4.99 -35.59 26.44
C VAL A 556 3.57 -35.66 27.01
N GLU A 557 3.27 -36.64 27.85
CA GLU A 557 1.97 -36.78 28.51
C GLU A 557 1.58 -35.51 29.28
N SER A 558 2.52 -34.92 30.02
CA SER A 558 2.31 -33.66 30.76
C SER A 558 1.99 -32.48 29.83
N ILE A 559 2.72 -32.35 28.71
CA ILE A 559 2.48 -31.29 27.72
C ILE A 559 1.12 -31.49 27.05
N VAL A 560 0.80 -32.71 26.63
CA VAL A 560 -0.47 -33.03 25.94
C VAL A 560 -1.68 -32.81 26.86
N GLN A 561 -1.57 -33.19 28.14
CA GLN A 561 -2.64 -32.98 29.13
C GLN A 561 -2.85 -31.50 29.45
N SER A 562 -1.77 -30.73 29.63
CA SER A 562 -1.86 -29.30 29.96
C SER A 562 -2.43 -28.47 28.81
N GLN A 563 -2.09 -28.80 27.56
CA GLN A 563 -2.50 -28.06 26.36
C GLN A 563 -3.72 -28.67 25.64
N LYS A 564 -4.22 -29.83 26.09
CA LYS A 564 -5.34 -30.59 25.51
C LYS A 564 -5.18 -30.87 24.01
N ILE A 565 -4.00 -31.36 23.62
CA ILE A 565 -3.66 -31.62 22.20
C ILE A 565 -4.26 -32.96 21.76
N PRO A 566 -5.19 -32.98 20.78
CA PRO A 566 -5.77 -34.23 20.30
C PRO A 566 -4.72 -35.11 19.61
N GLY A 567 -4.65 -36.39 19.96
CA GLY A 567 -3.75 -37.36 19.32
C GLY A 567 -2.25 -37.13 19.58
N GLY A 568 -1.88 -36.22 20.49
CA GLY A 568 -0.48 -35.91 20.78
C GLY A 568 0.32 -36.99 21.50
N LEU A 569 -0.34 -38.06 21.99
CA LEU A 569 0.31 -39.18 22.68
C LEU A 569 0.83 -40.26 21.73
N GLU A 570 0.36 -40.28 20.48
CA GLU A 570 0.78 -41.29 19.51
C GLU A 570 2.14 -40.90 18.91
N ASN A 571 3.14 -41.76 19.09
CA ASN A 571 4.47 -41.54 18.53
C ASN A 571 4.51 -41.99 17.05
N PRO A 572 4.81 -41.10 16.09
CA PRO A 572 4.80 -41.45 14.66
C PRO A 572 6.07 -42.20 14.22
N TYR A 573 7.12 -42.26 15.04
CA TYR A 573 8.44 -42.79 14.66
C TYR A 573 8.69 -44.23 15.12
N THR A 574 7.87 -44.75 16.03
CA THR A 574 8.03 -46.11 16.56
C THR A 574 6.69 -46.67 17.04
N THR A 575 6.53 -47.98 16.93
CA THR A 575 5.39 -48.71 17.52
C THR A 575 5.66 -49.16 18.95
N LEU A 576 6.90 -49.02 19.43
CA LEU A 576 7.28 -49.38 20.80
C LEU A 576 6.68 -48.39 21.79
N THR A 577 6.06 -48.91 22.84
CA THR A 577 5.51 -48.07 23.92
C THR A 577 6.39 -48.13 25.17
N ALA A 578 6.27 -47.12 26.04
CA ALA A 578 6.91 -47.16 27.36
C ALA A 578 6.46 -48.37 28.19
N ALA A 579 5.22 -48.85 28.00
CA ALA A 579 4.70 -50.04 28.66
C ALA A 579 5.43 -51.31 28.19
N ASP A 580 5.71 -51.44 26.89
CA ASP A 580 6.46 -52.59 26.35
C ASP A 580 7.87 -52.68 26.95
N LEU A 581 8.58 -51.55 26.99
CA LEU A 581 9.91 -51.46 27.59
C LEU A 581 9.87 -51.76 29.09
N THR A 582 8.85 -51.24 29.80
CA THR A 582 8.68 -51.48 31.24
C THR A 582 8.48 -52.96 31.54
N ARG A 583 7.67 -53.66 30.74
CA ARG A 583 7.47 -55.10 30.89
C ARG A 583 8.78 -55.86 30.67
N LYS A 584 9.47 -55.62 29.55
CA LYS A 584 10.74 -56.30 29.22
C LYS A 584 11.83 -56.03 30.26
N TRP A 585 11.92 -54.80 30.78
CA TRP A 585 12.87 -54.46 31.85
C TRP A 585 12.57 -55.23 33.15
N SER A 586 11.28 -55.37 33.50
CA SER A 586 10.86 -56.20 34.64
C SER A 586 11.23 -57.67 34.46
N ASP A 587 11.09 -58.21 33.26
CA ASP A 587 11.47 -59.60 32.94
C ASP A 587 12.98 -59.81 33.14
N VAL A 588 13.83 -58.93 32.59
CA VAL A 588 15.30 -58.99 32.77
C VAL A 588 15.67 -58.95 34.26
N ARG A 589 15.06 -58.03 35.03
CA ARG A 589 15.31 -57.92 36.48
C ARG A 589 14.92 -59.19 37.26
N THR A 590 13.93 -59.93 36.77
CA THR A 590 13.49 -61.18 37.39
C THR A 590 14.38 -62.36 37.01
N LEU A 591 14.90 -62.37 35.78
CA LEU A 591 15.77 -63.43 35.26
C LEU A 591 17.18 -63.40 35.85
N VAL A 592 17.70 -62.22 36.22
CA VAL A 592 19.05 -62.08 36.79
C VAL A 592 19.25 -62.94 38.06
N PRO A 593 18.42 -62.82 39.12
CA PRO A 593 18.52 -63.72 40.28
C PRO A 593 18.30 -65.20 39.96
N GLN A 594 17.50 -65.53 38.94
CA GLN A 594 17.30 -66.91 38.52
C GLN A 594 18.57 -67.48 37.89
N ARG A 595 19.26 -66.69 37.06
CA ARG A 595 20.54 -67.06 36.46
C ARG A 595 21.63 -67.25 37.51
N ASP A 596 21.71 -66.36 38.50
CA ASP A 596 22.60 -66.50 39.67
C ASP A 596 22.42 -67.87 40.35
N ASN A 597 21.17 -68.28 40.61
CA ASN A 597 20.86 -69.55 41.24
C ASN A 597 21.26 -70.76 40.38
N THR A 598 20.98 -70.71 39.08
CA THR A 598 21.34 -71.79 38.14
C THR A 598 22.85 -71.97 38.05
N LEU A 599 23.61 -70.87 37.93
CA LEU A 599 25.08 -70.90 37.91
C LEU A 599 25.66 -71.41 39.24
N ALA A 600 25.10 -70.98 40.38
CA ALA A 600 25.54 -71.43 41.69
C ALA A 600 25.28 -72.93 41.92
N SER A 601 24.17 -73.47 41.42
CA SER A 601 23.86 -74.89 41.48
C SER A 601 24.85 -75.72 40.65
N GLU A 602 25.15 -75.28 39.43
CA GLU A 602 26.12 -75.98 38.58
C GLU A 602 27.54 -75.87 39.14
N LEU A 603 27.94 -74.73 39.72
CA LEU A 603 29.23 -74.60 40.42
C LEU A 603 29.36 -75.65 41.54
N ARG A 604 28.33 -75.83 42.37
CA ARG A 604 28.34 -76.85 43.44
C ARG A 604 28.50 -78.25 42.87
N LYS A 605 27.84 -78.55 41.75
CA LYS A 605 27.98 -79.84 41.06
C LYS A 605 29.40 -80.05 40.55
N GLN A 606 30.01 -79.06 39.90
CA GLN A 606 31.39 -79.16 39.41
C GLN A 606 32.42 -79.24 40.55
N GLN A 607 32.18 -78.56 41.69
CA GLN A 607 33.00 -78.69 42.89
C GLN A 607 32.95 -80.13 43.45
N ASN A 608 31.76 -80.74 43.49
CA ASN A 608 31.61 -82.13 43.90
C ASN A 608 32.31 -83.09 42.93
N ASN A 609 32.18 -82.86 41.62
CA ASN A 609 32.87 -83.66 40.60
C ASN A 609 34.39 -83.60 40.77
N GLU A 610 34.94 -82.41 41.02
CA GLU A 610 36.37 -82.23 41.23
C GLU A 610 36.86 -82.91 42.52
N MET A 611 36.05 -82.88 43.58
CA MET A 611 36.30 -83.60 44.83
C MET A 611 36.35 -85.12 44.60
N LEU A 612 35.40 -85.68 43.84
CA LEU A 612 35.38 -87.10 43.49
C LEU A 612 36.60 -87.51 42.67
N ARG A 613 37.02 -86.71 41.68
CA ARG A 613 38.26 -86.94 40.91
C ARG A 613 39.47 -87.03 41.84
N ARG A 614 39.62 -86.09 42.77
CA ARG A 614 40.75 -86.08 43.72
C ARG A 614 40.73 -87.27 44.67
N GLN A 615 39.57 -87.60 45.23
CA GLN A 615 39.43 -88.75 46.14
C GLN A 615 39.78 -90.07 45.45
N PHE A 616 39.27 -90.28 44.23
CA PHE A 616 39.59 -91.47 43.45
C PHE A 616 41.10 -91.53 43.18
N ALA A 617 41.70 -90.42 42.73
CA ALA A 617 43.12 -90.38 42.41
C ALA A 617 44.01 -90.59 43.63
N GLU A 618 43.69 -89.98 44.77
CA GLU A 618 44.44 -90.16 46.02
C GLU A 618 44.46 -91.63 46.46
N LYS A 619 43.31 -92.30 46.46
CA LYS A 619 43.25 -93.72 46.79
C LYS A 619 43.92 -94.60 45.72
N ALA A 620 43.66 -94.35 44.44
CA ALA A 620 44.24 -95.10 43.34
C ALA A 620 45.78 -95.02 43.30
N ASN A 621 46.35 -93.84 43.52
CA ASN A 621 47.80 -93.61 43.56
C ASN A 621 48.49 -94.26 44.78
N ASN A 622 47.74 -94.64 45.82
CA ASN A 622 48.26 -95.44 46.92
C ASN A 622 48.15 -96.94 46.63
N VAL A 623 47.02 -97.37 46.07
CA VAL A 623 46.70 -98.78 45.80
C VAL A 623 47.54 -99.34 44.64
N GLY A 624 47.67 -98.62 43.53
CA GLY A 624 48.40 -99.09 42.34
C GLY A 624 49.85 -99.49 42.64
N PRO A 625 50.69 -98.58 43.17
CA PRO A 625 52.07 -98.90 43.54
C PRO A 625 52.19 -99.91 44.68
N TRP A 626 51.14 -100.11 45.49
CA TRP A 626 51.12 -101.17 46.49
C TRP A 626 50.97 -102.54 45.81
N ILE A 627 50.03 -102.68 44.86
CA ILE A 627 49.84 -103.92 44.10
C ILE A 627 51.11 -104.30 43.36
N GLU A 628 51.73 -103.35 42.66
CA GLU A 628 52.98 -103.56 41.92
C GLU A 628 54.10 -104.09 42.84
N ARG A 629 54.31 -103.46 44.01
CA ARG A 629 55.32 -103.90 44.98
C ARG A 629 55.05 -105.29 45.55
N GLN A 630 53.79 -105.62 45.84
CA GLN A 630 53.44 -106.97 46.32
C GLN A 630 53.65 -108.02 45.23
N MET A 631 53.30 -107.69 43.98
CA MET A 631 53.51 -108.58 42.84
C MET A 631 55.00 -108.91 42.63
N ASP A 632 55.86 -107.90 42.67
CA ASP A 632 57.30 -108.07 42.54
C ASP A 632 57.87 -108.92 43.68
N ALA A 633 57.41 -108.69 44.92
CA ALA A 633 57.84 -109.45 46.09
C ALA A 633 57.44 -110.93 46.01
N VAL A 634 56.19 -111.21 45.60
CA VAL A 634 55.68 -112.59 45.42
C VAL A 634 56.45 -113.31 44.32
N THR A 635 56.73 -112.62 43.22
CA THR A 635 57.52 -113.18 42.10
C THR A 635 58.95 -113.48 42.55
N ALA A 636 59.57 -112.61 43.35
CA ALA A 636 60.92 -112.82 43.86
C ALA A 636 61.03 -114.04 44.80
N ILE A 637 60.00 -114.32 45.61
CA ILE A 637 59.99 -115.50 46.49
C ILE A 637 59.91 -116.79 45.67
N GLY A 638 59.02 -116.83 44.66
CA GLY A 638 58.92 -118.00 43.78
C GLY A 638 60.22 -118.35 43.04
N MET A 639 61.13 -117.38 42.85
CA MET A 639 62.41 -117.57 42.16
C MET A 639 63.61 -117.82 43.09
N SER A 640 63.46 -117.65 44.42
CA SER A 640 64.58 -117.77 45.37
C SER A 640 64.87 -119.22 45.75
N ILE A 641 66.13 -119.65 45.68
CA ILE A 641 66.61 -120.98 46.13
C ILE A 641 67.06 -120.93 47.61
N GLN A 642 67.07 -119.75 48.24
CA GLN A 642 67.49 -119.57 49.63
C GLN A 642 66.30 -119.66 50.60
N GLY A 643 66.48 -120.40 51.69
CA GLY A 643 65.48 -120.67 52.74
C GLY A 643 64.92 -122.09 52.65
N SER A 644 64.33 -122.59 53.74
CA SER A 644 63.58 -123.85 53.67
C SER A 644 62.27 -123.64 52.89
N LEU A 645 61.74 -124.70 52.29
CA LEU A 645 60.46 -124.63 51.58
C LEU A 645 59.33 -124.20 52.53
N GLU A 646 59.42 -124.57 53.81
CA GLU A 646 58.51 -124.16 54.87
C GLU A 646 58.58 -122.64 55.15
N GLU A 647 59.78 -122.04 55.15
CA GLU A 647 59.94 -120.59 55.32
C GLU A 647 59.40 -119.81 54.13
N GLN A 648 59.60 -120.30 52.92
CA GLN A 648 59.08 -119.67 51.70
C GLN A 648 57.55 -119.76 51.65
N LEU A 649 56.98 -120.91 51.99
CA LEU A 649 55.53 -121.11 52.10
C LEU A 649 54.93 -120.21 53.18
N LEU A 650 55.58 -120.09 54.35
CA LEU A 650 55.14 -119.22 55.44
C LEU A 650 55.10 -117.76 54.97
N ARG A 651 56.16 -117.28 54.32
CA ARG A 651 56.21 -115.91 53.77
C ARG A 651 55.13 -115.67 52.71
N LEU A 652 54.88 -116.61 51.80
CA LEU A 652 53.79 -116.45 50.82
C LEU A 652 52.41 -116.42 51.49
N LYS A 653 52.19 -117.22 52.56
CA LYS A 653 50.96 -117.15 53.37
C LYS A 653 50.83 -115.83 54.14
N GLU A 654 51.95 -115.23 54.59
CA GLU A 654 51.96 -113.88 55.16
C GLU A 654 51.55 -112.82 54.11
N TYR A 655 52.07 -112.91 52.89
CA TYR A 655 51.65 -112.04 51.78
C TYR A 655 50.18 -112.25 51.39
N GLU A 656 49.70 -113.50 51.38
CA GLU A 656 48.29 -113.82 51.17
C GLU A 656 47.39 -113.14 52.22
N GLN A 657 47.75 -113.25 53.51
CA GLN A 657 47.05 -112.57 54.59
C GLN A 657 47.12 -111.04 54.46
N ALA A 658 48.26 -110.48 54.05
CA ALA A 658 48.42 -109.04 53.82
C ALA A 658 47.52 -108.54 52.69
N VAL A 659 47.35 -109.32 51.60
CA VAL A 659 46.41 -109.01 50.51
C VAL A 659 44.97 -109.06 50.99
N TYR A 660 44.58 -110.08 51.78
CA TYR A 660 43.23 -110.11 52.37
C TYR A 660 42.98 -108.93 53.32
N ALA A 661 43.96 -108.55 54.12
CA ALA A 661 43.86 -107.39 55.01
C ALA A 661 43.75 -106.06 54.25
N TYR A 662 44.33 -105.97 53.05
CA TYR A 662 44.31 -104.76 52.22
C TYR A 662 43.06 -104.65 51.33
N LYS A 663 42.28 -105.74 51.17
CA LYS A 663 41.05 -105.81 50.36
C LYS A 663 40.05 -104.66 50.58
N PRO A 664 39.78 -104.19 51.82
CA PRO A 664 38.85 -103.08 52.03
C PRO A 664 39.24 -101.78 51.30
N ASN A 665 40.54 -101.55 51.05
CA ASN A 665 41.00 -100.36 50.32
C ASN A 665 40.60 -100.40 48.84
N ILE A 666 40.54 -101.59 48.23
CA ILE A 666 40.05 -101.80 46.86
C ILE A 666 38.53 -101.64 46.82
N GLU A 667 37.81 -102.19 47.80
CA GLU A 667 36.35 -102.07 47.88
C GLU A 667 35.90 -100.62 48.09
N ASP A 668 36.65 -99.84 48.88
CA ASP A 668 36.41 -98.40 49.02
C ASP A 668 36.68 -97.63 47.72
N LEU A 669 37.75 -97.99 46.99
CA LEU A 669 38.06 -97.36 45.71
C LEU A 669 36.97 -97.66 44.67
N GLU A 670 36.41 -98.86 44.69
CA GLU A 670 35.28 -99.29 43.85
C GLU A 670 34.01 -98.45 44.14
N LYS A 671 33.70 -98.18 45.41
CA LYS A 671 32.58 -97.29 45.79
C LYS A 671 32.78 -95.86 45.28
N ILE A 672 34.01 -95.33 45.41
CA ILE A 672 34.34 -94.00 44.89
C ILE A 672 34.22 -94.00 43.35
N HIS A 673 34.67 -95.05 42.67
CA HIS A 673 34.54 -95.19 41.22
C HIS A 673 33.07 -95.20 40.78
N GLN A 674 32.20 -95.90 41.51
CA GLN A 674 30.76 -95.90 41.24
C GLN A 674 30.17 -94.48 41.34
N ALA A 675 30.52 -93.72 42.39
CA ALA A 675 30.07 -92.34 42.52
C ALA A 675 30.60 -91.42 41.40
N VAL A 676 31.83 -91.66 40.92
CA VAL A 676 32.42 -90.97 39.75
C VAL A 676 31.63 -91.28 38.48
N GLN A 677 31.22 -92.53 38.25
CA GLN A 677 30.40 -92.94 37.10
C GLN A 677 28.98 -92.39 37.17
N GLU A 678 28.32 -92.47 38.33
CA GLU A 678 26.97 -91.91 38.55
C GLU A 678 26.95 -90.39 38.36
N SER A 679 28.07 -89.72 38.67
CA SER A 679 28.27 -88.29 38.40
C SER A 679 28.69 -87.98 36.95
N MET A 680 28.73 -89.00 36.07
CA MET A 680 29.10 -88.92 34.65
C MET A 680 30.50 -88.31 34.42
N ILE A 681 31.46 -88.67 35.28
CA ILE A 681 32.85 -88.22 35.19
C ILE A 681 33.67 -89.34 34.52
N PHE A 682 34.15 -89.09 33.30
CA PHE A 682 34.87 -90.10 32.52
C PHE A 682 36.40 -89.94 32.57
N GLU A 683 36.88 -88.76 32.95
CA GLU A 683 38.29 -88.42 32.96
C GLU A 683 38.76 -87.98 34.34
N ASN A 684 39.95 -88.46 34.72
CA ASN A 684 40.62 -88.07 35.96
C ASN A 684 42.07 -87.67 35.68
N ARG A 685 42.32 -86.37 35.72
CA ARG A 685 43.65 -85.76 35.48
C ARG A 685 44.67 -85.96 36.61
N TYR A 686 44.25 -86.50 37.75
CA TYR A 686 45.09 -86.61 38.95
C TYR A 686 45.74 -87.98 39.14
N THR A 687 45.42 -88.96 38.28
CA THR A 687 46.00 -90.30 38.34
C THR A 687 46.08 -90.91 36.94
N ASN A 688 47.09 -91.72 36.70
CA ASN A 688 47.20 -92.55 35.50
C ASN A 688 46.56 -93.94 35.70
N TYR A 689 46.17 -94.28 36.94
CA TYR A 689 45.51 -95.53 37.25
C TYR A 689 44.01 -95.41 37.00
N THR A 690 43.47 -96.31 36.18
CA THR A 690 42.02 -96.50 36.03
C THR A 690 41.57 -97.64 36.93
N MET A 691 40.28 -97.67 37.29
CA MET A 691 39.76 -98.77 38.12
C MET A 691 39.98 -100.12 37.43
N GLU A 692 39.89 -100.15 36.10
CA GLU A 692 40.16 -101.36 35.32
C GLU A 692 41.61 -101.85 35.45
N THR A 693 42.60 -100.94 35.35
CA THR A 693 44.01 -101.31 35.55
C THR A 693 44.28 -101.85 36.95
N LEU A 694 43.61 -101.32 37.97
CA LEU A 694 43.79 -101.73 39.36
C LEU A 694 43.10 -103.07 39.65
N ARG A 695 41.92 -103.33 39.08
CA ARG A 695 41.24 -104.63 39.18
C ARG A 695 42.09 -105.75 38.59
N VAL A 696 42.57 -105.56 37.36
CA VAL A 696 43.42 -106.55 36.68
C VAL A 696 44.70 -106.80 37.50
N GLY A 697 45.36 -105.74 37.97
CA GLY A 697 46.57 -105.88 38.80
C GLY A 697 46.29 -106.65 40.10
N TRP A 698 45.16 -106.38 40.76
CA TRP A 698 44.76 -107.07 42.00
C TRP A 698 44.44 -108.55 41.79
N GLU A 699 43.70 -108.88 40.73
CA GLU A 699 43.34 -110.27 40.39
C GLU A 699 44.57 -111.10 40.00
N GLN A 700 45.49 -110.50 39.24
CA GLN A 700 46.77 -111.13 38.91
C GLN A 700 47.60 -111.40 40.17
N LEU A 701 47.62 -110.47 41.14
CA LEU A 701 48.38 -110.63 42.38
C LEU A 701 47.87 -111.82 43.19
N LEU A 702 46.54 -111.92 43.37
CA LEU A 702 45.90 -113.05 44.04
C LEU A 702 46.21 -114.37 43.34
N THR A 703 46.14 -114.39 42.01
CA THR A 703 46.43 -115.59 41.21
C THR A 703 47.89 -116.01 41.35
N SER A 704 48.82 -115.05 41.32
CA SER A 704 50.27 -115.28 41.46
C SER A 704 50.63 -115.86 42.83
N ILE A 705 50.06 -115.29 43.92
CA ILE A 705 50.26 -115.80 45.28
C ILE A 705 49.77 -117.25 45.39
N ASN A 706 48.53 -117.52 44.98
CA ASN A 706 47.95 -118.86 45.07
C ASN A 706 48.73 -119.90 44.25
N ARG A 707 49.22 -119.51 43.06
CA ARG A 707 50.02 -120.39 42.21
C ARG A 707 51.34 -120.75 42.88
N ASN A 708 52.07 -119.75 43.38
CA ASN A 708 53.36 -119.96 44.05
C ASN A 708 53.22 -120.76 45.36
N ILE A 709 52.15 -120.53 46.15
CA ILE A 709 51.85 -121.33 47.34
C ILE A 709 51.68 -122.81 46.97
N ASN A 710 50.84 -123.10 45.99
CA ASN A 710 50.58 -124.47 45.53
C ASN A 710 51.85 -125.13 44.97
N GLU A 711 52.66 -124.39 44.20
CA GLU A 711 53.94 -124.88 43.68
C GLU A 711 54.91 -125.27 44.81
N ILE A 712 54.99 -124.50 45.90
CA ILE A 712 55.84 -124.82 47.06
C ILE A 712 55.27 -125.97 47.90
N GLU A 713 53.96 -126.01 48.12
CA GLU A 713 53.30 -127.10 48.86
C GLU A 713 53.52 -128.46 48.19
N ASN A 714 53.39 -128.53 46.86
CA ASN A 714 53.69 -129.76 46.11
C ASN A 714 55.16 -130.19 46.27
N GLN A 715 56.09 -129.24 46.32
CA GLN A 715 57.52 -129.55 46.51
C GLN A 715 57.82 -130.14 47.88
N ILE A 716 57.17 -129.65 48.94
CA ILE A 716 57.30 -130.21 50.30
C ILE A 716 56.80 -131.66 50.30
N LEU A 717 55.66 -131.92 49.65
CA LEU A 717 55.05 -133.24 49.62
C LEU A 717 55.93 -134.28 48.91
N THR A 718 56.58 -133.91 47.81
CA THR A 718 57.52 -134.80 47.10
C THR A 718 58.73 -135.15 47.95
N ARG A 719 59.32 -134.18 48.67
CA ARG A 719 60.47 -134.42 49.57
C ARG A 719 60.12 -135.46 50.63
N ASP A 720 58.99 -135.27 51.33
CA ASP A 720 58.63 -136.07 52.50
C ASP A 720 58.23 -137.50 52.12
N SER A 721 57.60 -137.70 50.96
CA SER A 721 57.18 -139.03 50.49
C SER A 721 58.35 -139.97 50.15
N LYS A 722 59.50 -139.43 49.74
CA LYS A 722 60.65 -140.22 49.26
C LYS A 722 61.75 -140.41 50.31
N GLY A 723 61.57 -139.87 51.53
CA GLY A 723 62.49 -140.11 52.66
C GLY A 723 63.91 -139.54 52.48
N ILE A 724 64.09 -138.57 51.58
CA ILE A 724 65.38 -137.95 51.25
C ILE A 724 65.62 -136.71 52.12
N THR A 725 66.88 -136.46 52.51
CA THR A 725 67.20 -135.28 53.33
C THR A 725 67.15 -134.00 52.49
N GLN A 726 66.89 -132.85 53.13
CA GLN A 726 66.83 -131.55 52.45
C GLN A 726 68.13 -131.23 51.69
N GLU A 727 69.29 -131.64 52.22
CA GLU A 727 70.59 -131.46 51.57
C GLU A 727 70.71 -132.32 50.31
N GLN A 728 70.27 -133.58 50.34
CA GLN A 728 70.26 -134.46 49.17
C GLN A 728 69.28 -133.96 48.09
N LEU A 729 68.08 -133.53 48.48
CA LEU A 729 67.14 -132.93 47.55
C LEU A 729 67.73 -131.66 46.92
N ASN A 730 68.36 -130.81 47.73
CA ASN A 730 69.03 -129.60 47.25
C ASN A 730 70.23 -129.91 46.35
N GLU A 731 70.97 -130.99 46.60
CA GLU A 731 72.09 -131.43 45.76
C GLU A 731 71.61 -131.96 44.40
N PHE A 732 70.59 -132.82 44.40
CA PHE A 732 69.95 -133.28 43.17
C PHE A 732 69.34 -132.11 42.41
N ARG A 733 68.77 -131.12 43.10
CA ARG A 733 68.17 -129.93 42.49
C ARG A 733 69.20 -128.94 42.00
N SER A 734 70.30 -128.76 42.71
CA SER A 734 71.44 -127.98 42.25
C SER A 734 72.04 -128.62 41.00
N SER A 735 72.16 -129.94 40.99
CA SER A 735 72.59 -130.69 39.81
C SER A 735 71.60 -130.51 38.66
N PHE A 736 70.30 -130.68 38.89
CA PHE A 736 69.28 -130.50 37.87
C PHE A 736 69.26 -129.06 37.32
N ASN A 737 69.28 -128.05 38.19
CA ASN A 737 69.29 -126.64 37.79
C ASN A 737 70.60 -126.20 37.13
N HIS A 738 71.73 -126.85 37.46
CA HIS A 738 73.00 -126.57 36.78
C HIS A 738 72.94 -126.97 35.30
N PHE A 739 72.28 -128.09 35.01
CA PHE A 739 72.13 -128.58 33.64
C PHE A 739 70.90 -128.01 32.91
N ASP A 740 69.88 -127.52 33.62
CA ASP A 740 68.76 -126.74 33.05
C ASP A 740 69.20 -125.29 32.79
N LYS A 741 70.00 -125.10 31.73
CA LYS A 741 70.57 -123.78 31.37
C LYS A 741 69.51 -122.71 31.10
N ASN A 742 68.31 -123.12 30.68
CA ASN A 742 67.21 -122.21 30.34
C ASN A 742 66.27 -121.96 31.53
N ARG A 743 66.51 -122.58 32.70
CA ARG A 743 65.69 -122.49 33.92
C ARG A 743 64.20 -122.73 33.66
N THR A 744 63.91 -123.68 32.79
CA THR A 744 62.54 -124.03 32.41
C THR A 744 61.86 -124.98 33.39
N GLY A 745 62.61 -125.49 34.37
CA GLY A 745 62.20 -126.53 35.30
C GLY A 745 62.19 -127.92 34.65
N ARG A 746 62.88 -128.10 33.51
CA ARG A 746 62.82 -129.29 32.66
C ARG A 746 64.20 -129.57 32.07
N LEU A 747 64.63 -130.83 32.07
CA LEU A 747 65.87 -131.27 31.41
C LEU A 747 65.55 -131.97 30.08
N THR A 748 66.29 -131.65 29.03
CA THR A 748 66.22 -132.42 27.78
C THR A 748 66.98 -133.75 27.89
N PRO A 749 66.69 -134.76 27.06
CA PRO A 749 67.40 -136.04 27.07
C PRO A 749 68.92 -135.93 26.97
N GLU A 750 69.45 -135.01 26.17
CA GLU A 750 70.89 -134.73 26.05
C GLU A 750 71.49 -134.14 27.34
N GLU A 751 70.75 -133.25 28.01
CA GLU A 751 71.16 -132.65 29.29
C GLU A 751 71.09 -133.68 30.41
N LEU A 752 70.07 -134.54 30.43
CA LEU A 752 70.00 -135.66 31.36
C LEU A 752 71.15 -136.64 31.15
N LYS A 753 71.48 -136.98 29.90
CA LYS A 753 72.64 -137.83 29.57
C LYS A 753 73.93 -137.23 30.15
N SER A 754 74.11 -135.93 29.97
CA SER A 754 75.26 -135.18 30.51
C SER A 754 75.26 -135.15 32.03
N CYS A 755 74.10 -134.95 32.66
CA CYS A 755 73.93 -134.95 34.10
C CYS A 755 74.25 -136.33 34.70
N LEU A 756 73.73 -137.41 34.13
CA LEU A 756 74.00 -138.79 34.59
C LEU A 756 75.47 -139.18 34.45
N VAL A 757 76.14 -138.80 33.34
CA VAL A 757 77.59 -139.00 33.18
C VAL A 757 78.36 -138.20 34.23
N SER A 758 77.96 -136.96 34.52
CA SER A 758 78.58 -136.13 35.58
C SER A 758 78.40 -136.73 36.98
N LEU A 759 77.30 -137.44 37.21
CA LEU A 759 77.00 -138.13 38.47
C LEU A 759 77.69 -139.51 38.57
N GLY A 760 78.48 -139.90 37.57
CA GLY A 760 79.33 -141.10 37.59
C GLY A 760 78.78 -142.32 36.82
N TYR A 761 77.61 -142.21 36.18
CA TYR A 761 77.06 -143.30 35.37
C TYR A 761 77.80 -143.44 34.02
N SER A 762 78.45 -144.60 33.82
CA SER A 762 79.30 -144.87 32.66
C SER A 762 78.52 -145.41 31.47
N ILE A 763 77.93 -144.51 30.67
CA ILE A 763 77.21 -144.86 29.43
C ILE A 763 78.20 -144.85 28.25
N GLY A 764 78.56 -146.04 27.72
CA GLY A 764 79.48 -146.21 26.58
C GLY A 764 78.93 -145.61 25.28
N LYS A 765 79.82 -145.10 24.39
CA LYS A 765 79.43 -144.48 23.09
C LYS A 765 79.11 -145.50 22.00
N ASP A 766 79.23 -146.78 22.30
CA ASP A 766 78.91 -147.90 21.46
C ASP A 766 77.41 -148.21 21.48
N ARG A 767 76.94 -148.95 20.46
CA ARG A 767 75.51 -149.23 20.24
C ARG A 767 74.81 -149.85 21.46
N GLN A 768 75.56 -150.49 22.34
CA GLN A 768 75.06 -151.07 23.58
C GLN A 768 74.77 -149.99 24.66
N GLY A 769 75.65 -149.02 24.85
CA GLY A 769 75.42 -147.91 25.80
C GLY A 769 74.27 -147.00 25.38
N GLU A 770 74.03 -146.83 24.08
CA GLU A 770 72.85 -146.10 23.61
C GLU A 770 71.54 -146.83 23.91
N LEU A 771 71.54 -148.18 23.85
CA LEU A 771 70.38 -149.00 24.25
C LEU A 771 70.13 -148.94 25.77
N ASP A 772 71.20 -148.83 26.57
CA ASP A 772 71.08 -148.69 28.02
C ASP A 772 70.55 -147.31 28.40
N PHE A 773 71.01 -146.24 27.73
CA PHE A 773 70.45 -144.90 27.93
C PHE A 773 68.99 -144.79 27.48
N GLN A 774 68.62 -145.42 26.36
CA GLN A 774 67.22 -145.49 25.94
C GLN A 774 66.33 -146.24 26.95
N ARG A 775 66.86 -147.27 27.61
CA ARG A 775 66.15 -147.94 28.70
C ARG A 775 65.97 -147.03 29.92
N ILE A 776 66.99 -146.27 30.29
CA ILE A 776 66.88 -145.25 31.36
C ILE A 776 65.81 -144.22 30.98
N LEU A 777 65.89 -143.64 29.79
CA LEU A 777 64.89 -142.69 29.27
C LEU A 777 63.46 -143.24 29.28
N ALA A 778 63.26 -144.52 28.97
CA ALA A 778 61.93 -145.13 29.04
C ALA A 778 61.38 -145.23 30.47
N VAL A 779 62.25 -145.22 31.49
CA VAL A 779 61.86 -145.20 32.91
C VAL A 779 61.63 -143.77 33.40
N VAL A 780 62.47 -142.81 33.01
CA VAL A 780 62.37 -141.42 33.47
C VAL A 780 61.37 -140.57 32.66
N ASP A 781 61.09 -140.96 31.41
CA ASP A 781 60.08 -140.36 30.53
C ASP A 781 59.24 -141.46 29.84
N PRO A 782 58.43 -142.23 30.60
CA PRO A 782 57.63 -143.33 30.07
C PRO A 782 56.58 -142.87 29.04
N ASN A 783 56.25 -141.58 29.04
CA ASN A 783 55.28 -140.99 28.13
C ASN A 783 55.93 -140.38 26.86
N SER A 784 57.26 -140.45 26.71
CA SER A 784 58.01 -139.86 25.59
C SER A 784 57.69 -138.38 25.36
N THR A 785 57.53 -137.63 26.45
CA THR A 785 57.23 -136.19 26.40
C THR A 785 58.40 -135.37 25.87
N GLY A 786 59.60 -135.94 25.80
CA GLY A 786 60.80 -135.32 25.23
C GLY A 786 61.51 -134.37 26.19
N TYR A 787 61.05 -134.30 27.44
CA TYR A 787 61.71 -133.56 28.52
C TYR A 787 61.44 -134.25 29.86
N ILE A 788 62.41 -134.17 30.77
CA ILE A 788 62.37 -134.81 32.08
C ILE A 788 62.11 -133.75 33.13
N LEU A 789 61.05 -133.95 33.90
CA LEU A 789 60.73 -133.13 35.07
C LEU A 789 61.62 -133.54 36.24
N PHE A 790 61.86 -132.59 37.15
CA PHE A 790 62.70 -132.84 38.32
C PHE A 790 62.21 -134.03 39.16
N ASP A 791 60.90 -134.21 39.30
CA ASP A 791 60.33 -135.32 40.08
C ASP A 791 60.65 -136.70 39.49
N ALA A 792 60.64 -136.82 38.16
CA ALA A 792 60.96 -138.06 37.47
C ALA A 792 62.47 -138.34 37.50
N PHE A 793 63.29 -137.29 37.31
CA PHE A 793 64.74 -137.38 37.50
C PHE A 793 65.10 -137.84 38.92
N LEU A 794 64.42 -137.28 39.92
CA LEU A 794 64.63 -137.63 41.32
C LEU A 794 64.19 -139.05 41.64
N ASP A 795 63.06 -139.53 41.08
CA ASP A 795 62.64 -140.94 41.21
C ASP A 795 63.68 -141.90 40.65
N PHE A 796 64.28 -141.57 39.51
CA PHE A 796 65.30 -142.41 38.92
C PHE A 796 66.55 -142.49 39.80
N MET A 797 67.07 -141.34 40.25
CA MET A 797 68.29 -141.28 41.07
C MET A 797 68.15 -141.96 42.44
N THR A 798 66.96 -141.88 43.04
CA THR A 798 66.70 -142.47 44.36
C THR A 798 66.46 -143.99 44.28
N ARG A 799 65.93 -144.49 43.16
CA ARG A 799 65.60 -145.91 42.98
C ARG A 799 66.79 -146.80 42.61
N GLU A 800 67.83 -146.26 41.97
CA GLU A 800 69.06 -147.00 41.63
C GLU A 800 70.05 -147.13 42.80
N SER A 801 69.96 -146.28 43.82
CA SER A 801 70.91 -146.26 44.94
C SER A 801 70.57 -147.24 46.08
N THR A 802 69.47 -148.00 45.96
CA THR A 802 69.03 -148.99 46.95
C THR A 802 69.17 -150.43 46.41
N ASP A 803 70.25 -151.12 46.77
CA ASP A 803 70.49 -152.55 46.51
C ASP A 803 69.43 -153.38 47.27
N THR A 804 68.60 -154.16 46.57
CA THR A 804 67.59 -155.03 47.22
C THR A 804 67.70 -156.48 46.75
N ASP A 805 68.05 -157.33 47.72
CA ASP A 805 68.17 -158.80 47.67
C ASP A 805 66.96 -159.46 46.97
N THR A 806 67.24 -160.41 46.07
CA THR A 806 66.18 -161.09 45.29
C THR A 806 65.52 -162.22 46.07
N ALA A 807 64.20 -162.34 45.92
CA ALA A 807 63.36 -163.32 46.63
C ALA A 807 63.84 -164.77 46.47
N GLU A 808 64.52 -165.11 45.35
CA GLU A 808 65.14 -166.43 45.15
C GLU A 808 66.27 -166.74 46.15
N GLN A 809 67.10 -165.75 46.51
CA GLN A 809 68.22 -165.94 47.44
C GLN A 809 67.74 -166.09 48.90
N VAL A 810 66.61 -165.47 49.25
CA VAL A 810 65.93 -165.69 50.54
C VAL A 810 65.26 -167.06 50.56
N ILE A 811 64.63 -167.49 49.46
CA ILE A 811 63.97 -168.81 49.33
C ILE A 811 64.97 -169.98 49.37
N ASP A 812 66.14 -169.87 48.72
CA ASP A 812 67.17 -170.91 48.77
C ASP A 812 67.87 -170.99 50.14
N SER A 813 67.98 -169.86 50.86
CA SER A 813 68.45 -169.85 52.26
C SER A 813 67.48 -170.60 53.20
N PHE A 814 66.17 -170.56 52.92
CA PHE A 814 65.16 -171.33 53.66
C PHE A 814 65.11 -172.82 53.26
N ARG A 815 65.51 -173.20 52.03
CA ARG A 815 65.61 -174.63 51.61
C ARG A 815 66.72 -175.39 52.33
N ILE A 816 67.87 -174.75 52.58
CA ILE A 816 69.04 -175.37 53.22
C ILE A 816 68.76 -175.71 54.70
N LEU A 817 67.89 -174.95 55.38
CA LEU A 817 67.51 -175.15 56.78
C LEU A 817 66.46 -176.26 57.03
N ALA A 818 65.84 -176.84 56.00
CA ALA A 818 64.63 -177.66 56.14
C ALA A 818 64.74 -179.15 55.73
N SER A 819 65.94 -179.68 55.44
CA SER A 819 66.23 -181.11 55.17
C SER A 819 65.12 -181.87 54.40
N ASP A 820 64.69 -181.30 53.27
CA ASP A 820 63.85 -181.95 52.26
C ASP A 820 62.50 -182.52 52.74
N LYS A 821 61.77 -181.78 53.58
CA LYS A 821 60.32 -182.04 53.79
C LYS A 821 59.46 -180.80 53.57
N VAL A 822 58.71 -180.84 52.48
CA VAL A 822 57.75 -179.84 51.98
C VAL A 822 56.56 -179.70 52.93
N LYS A 823 56.67 -178.86 53.96
CA LYS A 823 55.51 -178.44 54.77
C LYS A 823 55.73 -177.18 55.62
N ILE A 824 56.30 -176.10 55.05
CA ILE A 824 56.17 -174.73 55.58
C ILE A 824 56.15 -173.75 54.40
N LEU A 825 54.97 -173.51 53.81
CA LEU A 825 54.71 -172.37 52.91
C LEU A 825 53.20 -172.21 52.69
N TYR A 826 52.45 -172.13 53.80
CA TYR A 826 51.01 -171.85 53.77
C TYR A 826 50.58 -170.72 54.72
N LEU A 827 51.49 -169.85 55.16
CA LEU A 827 51.15 -168.88 56.22
C LEU A 827 51.86 -167.52 56.20
N ILE A 828 52.37 -167.03 55.06
CA ILE A 828 52.88 -165.64 55.00
C ILE A 828 52.62 -164.94 53.64
N PHE A 829 51.49 -165.20 52.97
CA PHE A 829 50.96 -164.29 51.95
C PHE A 829 49.42 -164.32 51.96
N THR A 830 48.86 -163.69 52.98
CA THR A 830 47.64 -162.87 52.88
C THR A 830 48.03 -161.47 53.30
#